data_AF-A0AAE5HCY3-F1
#
_entry.id   AF-A0AAE5HCY3-F1
#
_cell.length_a   1.000
_cell.length_b   1.000
_cell.length_c   1.000
_cell.angle_alpha   90.00
_cell.angle_beta   90.00
_cell.angle_gamma   90.00
#
_symmetry.space_group_name_H-M   'P 1'
#
loop_
_entity.id
_entity.type
_entity.pdbx_description
1 polymer ?
#
loop_
_entity_poly.entity_id
_entity_poly.type
_entity_poly.pdbx_seq_one_letter_code
_entity_poly.pdbx_strand_id
1 'polypeptide(L)'
;MESGGVPIAILGSPATVRWGLILLFIAVAIGCLVGAVYGSRLQRRDTQLGLRAVLLTNGLWLGFQALGLITMDEALSSAIYVVGLICGLTGVGAWMYFISAYTGRSYHRNRRYRRLAASVYVGLLIIKLTNPIYGLYVSTELQQSPYTHLVVEPQLFYWVSFSLTYTLVAISFYWVIKTLRQSPFPSGSVGALAVLALFPIVPRAAISVLPNEVLPPIMLGLSFEPIGVTAFLIGVLVFVEKPFRQFEQSARSKVFEDAADATFVYDTDGRLVEMNAQAQQLETDAAIDLESIGMFEQAFSPVSKHDGTDAVPVEINGETRYFEVTADQMATGAEVVGTVATVRDVTERRARKRNLELKERAMDEASVGITISDPTAEDNPLIYVNDGFVKQTGYSREEVVGRNCRFLQNDDKDQLALTYLREAIAADEEITVELRNYRKDGEQFWNRLSVTPLFDEAGELVNHVGIQQDVTTVRESQRKLLAERERFELLLETTDEYAFLTVDNEGLIQTWNDSAANLFGYDETAALGMPIQDLHTTTEHGAGRPDRLLQQARHAGEASDDGYRVRADGSEFYADVRYAALRDDDSDVDGYALIVRDMTDQRRQQRRTERFVEESEDVVNIVDPDGTVTYASGSAKRVFGYDPDAIVDENLFDYLHPDGREKAMETFFSCVEESNSITTECRLRSPDGDWLNVEVRYRNMLDDDAIEGMLVYLRDVTEKKERARRFESIFNQTFQFTGLLEPDGTVVEINDAALDFGGFDREEFIGNPFFETRWWTHSEAVYDEVQSAIERAAGGEFVRYETEVRGGDGLATIDFSVKPVTNEDEDVSLLVVEGRDITDQQRRSRHLRVMQRVMRHNMRNDLGKVRGWTELMSEESDAEERAEQFKTVESILDKWDSMTEKMKEITQVLKPEDGELAMTASGPLIEDIATQIREEYTAATVLTDGADGESVQVPTTFRKAVSELVENAVEVKETATVEVTVCSDDDWVEISVADDGPGMPEMEADVLESGEEDPLNHGKGLGLWMVRMIVTQAGGNVLAESTTEGTEVRLRVPSEQH
;
A
#
# COMPACT_ATOMS: atom_id res chain seq x y z
N MET A 1 101.82 -23.02 17.28
CA MET A 1 102.08 -23.17 15.84
C MET A 1 100.78 -23.61 15.20
N GLU A 2 100.25 -22.73 14.35
CA GLU A 2 99.30 -22.96 13.25
C GLU A 2 98.03 -23.79 13.48
N SER A 3 96.88 -23.09 13.59
CA SER A 3 95.60 -23.60 13.11
C SER A 3 94.91 -22.48 12.31
N GLY A 4 94.75 -22.72 11.00
CA GLY A 4 94.36 -21.73 9.99
C GLY A 4 92.98 -21.12 10.21
N GLY A 5 92.95 -19.80 10.34
CA GLY A 5 91.75 -18.99 10.16
C GLY A 5 91.48 -18.79 8.67
N VAL A 6 90.21 -18.95 8.28
CA VAL A 6 89.69 -18.64 6.95
C VAL A 6 90.02 -17.18 6.60
N PRO A 7 90.58 -16.87 5.42
CA PRO A 7 90.89 -15.50 5.05
C PRO A 7 89.60 -14.75 4.70
N ILE A 8 89.16 -13.84 5.59
CA ILE A 8 88.17 -12.80 5.26
C ILE A 8 88.88 -11.78 4.35
N ALA A 9 89.03 -12.11 3.06
CA ALA A 9 89.69 -11.28 2.07
C ALA A 9 88.74 -10.26 1.39
N ILE A 10 87.52 -10.06 1.91
CA ILE A 10 86.48 -9.21 1.27
C ILE A 10 86.28 -7.86 1.99
N LEU A 11 86.70 -7.72 3.24
CA LEU A 11 86.61 -6.46 3.98
C LEU A 11 88.01 -5.86 4.03
N GLY A 12 88.22 -4.73 3.33
CA GLY A 12 89.53 -4.08 3.19
C GLY A 12 90.14 -3.63 4.52
N SER A 13 91.14 -2.74 4.46
CA SER A 13 91.78 -2.21 5.69
C SER A 13 90.73 -1.69 6.69
N PRO A 14 90.97 -1.75 8.01
CA PRO A 14 90.00 -1.27 9.00
C PRO A 14 89.46 0.14 8.75
N ALA A 15 90.28 1.00 8.15
CA ALA A 15 89.86 2.32 7.68
C ALA A 15 88.81 2.25 6.55
N THR A 16 88.98 1.37 5.55
CA THR A 16 88.00 1.19 4.47
C THR A 16 86.65 0.68 4.98
N VAL A 17 86.68 -0.19 5.99
CA VAL A 17 85.46 -0.70 6.62
C VAL A 17 84.72 0.38 7.41
N ARG A 18 85.45 1.16 8.22
CA ARG A 18 84.90 2.31 8.96
C ARG A 18 84.25 3.32 8.00
N TRP A 19 84.92 3.67 6.91
CA TRP A 19 84.36 4.56 5.88
C TRP A 19 83.17 3.95 5.14
N GLY A 20 83.18 2.64 4.88
CA GLY A 20 82.04 1.93 4.30
C GLY A 20 80.79 2.00 5.17
N LEU A 21 80.95 1.82 6.49
CA LEU A 21 79.85 1.94 7.46
C LEU A 21 79.31 3.38 7.57
N ILE A 22 80.21 4.38 7.59
CA ILE A 22 79.82 5.80 7.58
C ILE A 22 78.98 6.11 6.32
N LEU A 23 79.44 5.70 5.14
CA LEU A 23 78.72 5.90 3.88
C LEU A 23 77.36 5.21 3.87
N LEU A 24 77.28 3.99 4.42
CA LEU A 24 76.02 3.25 4.55
C LEU A 24 75.02 4.00 5.44
N PHE A 25 75.42 4.43 6.64
CA PHE A 25 74.53 5.17 7.55
C PHE A 25 74.06 6.50 6.94
N ILE A 26 74.94 7.24 6.27
CA ILE A 26 74.58 8.48 5.57
C ILE A 26 73.60 8.19 4.42
N ALA A 27 73.85 7.16 3.61
CA ALA A 27 72.97 6.81 2.50
C ALA A 27 71.55 6.43 2.97
N VAL A 28 71.44 5.64 4.04
CA VAL A 28 70.15 5.27 4.63
C VAL A 28 69.46 6.48 5.29
N ALA A 29 70.22 7.39 5.91
CA ALA A 29 69.68 8.64 6.45
C ALA A 29 69.10 9.55 5.35
N ILE A 30 69.76 9.64 4.19
CA ILE A 30 69.23 10.33 3.00
C ILE A 30 67.96 9.63 2.50
N GLY A 31 67.95 8.29 2.49
CA GLY A 31 66.74 7.51 2.18
C GLY A 31 65.55 7.84 3.08
N CYS A 32 65.78 8.03 4.38
CA CYS A 32 64.75 8.50 5.31
C CYS A 32 64.20 9.89 4.95
N LEU A 33 65.09 10.83 4.58
CA LEU A 33 64.69 12.19 4.18
C LEU A 33 63.84 12.15 2.91
N VAL A 34 64.26 11.39 1.89
CA VAL A 34 63.50 11.19 0.66
C VAL A 34 62.15 10.54 0.95
N GLY A 35 62.13 9.49 1.78
CA GLY A 35 60.89 8.85 2.21
C GLY A 35 59.95 9.80 2.96
N ALA A 36 60.47 10.70 3.78
CA ALA A 36 59.66 11.70 4.50
C ALA A 36 59.05 12.75 3.55
N VAL A 37 59.77 13.11 2.48
CA VAL A 37 59.22 13.97 1.40
C VAL A 37 58.17 13.21 0.61
N TYR A 38 58.42 11.96 0.24
CA TYR A 38 57.45 11.16 -0.51
C TYR A 38 56.17 10.89 0.31
N GLY A 39 56.33 10.56 1.58
CA GLY A 39 55.23 10.37 2.53
C GLY A 39 54.39 11.63 2.77
N SER A 40 54.82 12.81 2.31
CA SER A 40 53.98 14.02 2.34
C SER A 40 52.85 13.97 1.31
N ARG A 41 52.84 13.01 0.38
CA ARG A 41 51.77 12.83 -0.61
C ARG A 41 50.57 12.02 -0.09
N LEU A 42 50.67 11.45 1.11
CA LEU A 42 49.55 10.75 1.74
C LEU A 42 48.45 11.75 2.12
N GLN A 43 47.19 11.46 1.76
CA GLN A 43 46.04 12.35 2.00
C GLN A 43 45.70 12.49 3.48
N ARG A 44 45.85 11.42 4.28
CA ARG A 44 45.50 11.46 5.72
C ARG A 44 46.54 12.19 6.55
N ARG A 45 46.17 13.38 7.04
CA ARG A 45 47.04 14.29 7.79
C ARG A 45 47.71 13.66 9.01
N ASP A 46 46.99 12.88 9.82
CA ASP A 46 47.56 12.26 11.03
C ASP A 46 48.57 11.15 10.70
N THR A 47 48.24 10.30 9.74
CA THR A 47 49.14 9.23 9.25
C THR A 47 50.38 9.83 8.58
N GLN A 48 50.20 10.88 7.78
CA GLN A 48 51.25 11.65 7.14
C GLN A 48 52.20 12.28 8.18
N LEU A 49 51.67 12.93 9.22
CA LEU A 49 52.44 13.53 10.30
C LEU A 49 53.24 12.48 11.07
N GLY A 50 52.61 11.35 11.42
CA GLY A 50 53.26 10.25 12.11
C GLY A 50 54.42 9.66 11.30
N LEU A 51 54.17 9.30 10.04
CA LEU A 51 55.16 8.67 9.18
C LEU A 51 56.39 9.56 8.94
N ARG A 52 56.15 10.86 8.70
CA ARG A 52 57.22 11.86 8.56
C ARG A 52 58.04 11.98 9.83
N ALA A 53 57.38 12.02 10.99
CA ALA A 53 58.08 12.10 12.27
C ALA A 53 58.98 10.88 12.52
N VAL A 54 58.52 9.67 12.19
CA VAL A 54 59.34 8.44 12.33
C VAL A 54 60.54 8.47 11.40
N LEU A 55 60.33 8.76 10.12
CA LEU A 55 61.41 8.78 9.12
C LEU A 55 62.46 9.84 9.47
N LEU A 56 62.05 11.04 9.87
CA LEU A 56 62.98 12.11 10.25
C LEU A 56 63.78 11.77 11.52
N THR A 57 63.13 11.25 12.55
CA THR A 57 63.80 10.87 13.81
C THR A 57 64.75 9.70 13.62
N ASN A 58 64.39 8.72 12.78
CA ASN A 58 65.24 7.59 12.43
C ASN A 58 66.43 8.03 11.55
N GLY A 59 66.21 8.96 10.61
CA GLY A 59 67.28 9.60 9.83
C GLY A 59 68.28 10.36 10.68
N LEU A 60 67.82 11.11 11.69
CA LEU A 60 68.69 11.78 12.66
C LEU A 60 69.51 10.79 13.48
N TRP A 61 68.90 9.68 13.92
CA TRP A 61 69.61 8.64 14.65
C TRP A 61 70.75 8.02 13.82
N LEU A 62 70.48 7.67 12.55
CA LEU A 62 71.50 7.20 11.59
C LEU A 62 72.62 8.23 11.40
N GLY A 63 72.28 9.51 11.30
CA GLY A 63 73.25 10.60 11.18
C GLY A 63 74.18 10.71 12.38
N PHE A 64 73.65 10.60 13.61
CA PHE A 64 74.48 10.60 14.82
C PHE A 64 75.36 9.35 14.93
N GLN A 65 74.91 8.19 14.47
CA GLN A 65 75.78 7.01 14.40
C GLN A 65 76.94 7.19 13.43
N ALA A 66 76.68 7.76 12.24
CA ALA A 66 77.74 8.10 11.30
C ALA A 66 78.72 9.12 11.90
N LEU A 67 78.22 10.13 12.61
CA LEU A 67 79.03 11.15 13.26
C LEU A 67 79.91 10.57 14.38
N GLY A 68 79.36 9.67 15.19
CA GLY A 68 80.12 8.97 16.25
C GLY A 68 81.23 8.08 15.69
N LEU A 69 81.03 7.53 14.49
CA LEU A 69 82.07 6.82 13.76
C LEU A 69 83.10 7.74 13.11
N ILE A 70 82.85 9.04 12.94
CA ILE A 70 83.84 10.01 12.42
C ILE A 70 84.72 10.52 13.55
N THR A 71 84.15 10.73 14.74
CA THR A 71 84.87 11.25 15.89
C THR A 71 85.93 10.27 16.41
N MET A 72 87.05 10.82 16.90
CA MET A 72 88.14 10.05 17.52
C MET A 72 88.35 10.42 18.99
N ASP A 73 87.48 11.28 19.52
CA ASP A 73 87.46 11.72 20.92
C ASP A 73 86.40 10.93 21.68
N GLU A 74 86.75 10.38 22.84
CA GLU A 74 85.89 9.50 23.63
C GLU A 74 84.69 10.24 24.23
N ALA A 75 84.92 11.43 24.81
CA ALA A 75 83.86 12.23 25.43
C ALA A 75 82.84 12.72 24.40
N LEU A 76 83.32 13.19 23.25
CA LEU A 76 82.49 13.62 22.14
C LEU A 76 81.73 12.44 21.50
N SER A 77 82.38 11.30 21.32
CA SER A 77 81.73 10.09 20.77
C SER A 77 80.65 9.56 21.71
N SER A 78 80.89 9.59 23.02
CA SER A 78 79.92 9.21 24.06
C SER A 78 78.72 10.16 24.07
N ALA A 79 78.94 11.48 24.00
CA ALA A 79 77.87 12.46 23.90
C ALA A 79 77.02 12.27 22.62
N ILE A 80 77.66 12.07 21.47
CA ILE A 80 76.99 11.79 20.19
C ILE A 80 76.17 10.51 20.26
N TYR A 81 76.71 9.46 20.89
CA TYR A 81 76.01 8.18 21.07
C TYR A 81 74.74 8.35 21.92
N VAL A 82 74.83 9.07 23.05
CA VAL A 82 73.67 9.37 23.90
C VAL A 82 72.62 10.18 23.15
N VAL A 83 73.01 11.20 22.38
CA VAL A 83 72.09 11.99 21.55
C VAL A 83 71.43 11.10 20.47
N GLY A 84 72.18 10.21 19.84
CA GLY A 84 71.63 9.21 18.92
C GLY A 84 70.58 8.32 19.59
N LEU A 85 70.84 7.83 20.81
CA LEU A 85 69.86 7.04 21.58
C LEU A 85 68.61 7.83 22.00
N ILE A 86 68.71 9.15 22.13
CA ILE A 86 67.55 10.03 22.34
C ILE A 86 66.74 10.10 21.05
N CYS A 87 67.36 10.33 19.89
CA CYS A 87 66.68 10.30 18.60
C CYS A 87 65.97 8.96 18.34
N GLY A 88 66.62 7.84 18.66
CA GLY A 88 66.02 6.51 18.58
C GLY A 88 64.79 6.34 19.48
N LEU A 89 64.85 6.83 20.73
CA LEU A 89 63.70 6.80 21.65
C LEU A 89 62.54 7.68 21.15
N THR A 90 62.83 8.86 20.60
CA THR A 90 61.83 9.74 19.99
C THR A 90 61.15 9.06 18.80
N GLY A 91 61.92 8.28 18.02
CA GLY A 91 61.40 7.47 16.92
C GLY A 91 60.32 6.47 17.33
N VAL A 92 60.42 5.90 18.53
CA VAL A 92 59.42 4.95 19.07
C VAL A 92 58.08 5.65 19.34
N GLY A 93 58.12 6.86 19.90
CA GLY A 93 56.93 7.66 20.14
C GLY A 93 56.26 8.09 18.83
N ALA A 94 57.06 8.53 17.85
CA ALA A 94 56.59 8.81 16.50
C ALA A 94 55.98 7.57 15.84
N TRP A 95 56.57 6.38 16.08
CA TRP A 95 56.13 5.11 15.53
C TRP A 95 54.77 4.70 16.09
N MET A 96 54.59 4.77 17.40
CA MET A 96 53.28 4.54 18.02
C MET A 96 52.21 5.51 17.51
N TYR A 97 52.58 6.78 17.31
CA TYR A 97 51.66 7.77 16.74
C TYR A 97 51.26 7.39 15.31
N PHE A 98 52.23 7.05 14.45
CA PHE A 98 51.99 6.59 13.09
C PHE A 98 51.12 5.34 13.05
N ILE A 99 51.45 4.28 13.79
CA ILE A 99 50.67 3.03 13.81
C ILE A 99 49.28 3.26 14.37
N SER A 100 49.12 4.10 15.40
CA SER A 100 47.80 4.43 15.90
C SER A 100 46.95 5.16 14.86
N ALA A 101 47.53 6.09 14.09
CA ALA A 101 46.83 6.78 13.03
C ALA A 101 46.50 5.85 11.85
N TYR A 102 47.46 4.98 11.49
CA TYR A 102 47.31 4.03 10.39
C TYR A 102 46.27 2.93 10.67
N THR A 103 46.16 2.46 11.91
CA THR A 103 45.24 1.38 12.31
C THR A 103 43.91 1.88 12.87
N GLY A 104 43.60 3.17 12.74
CA GLY A 104 42.33 3.76 13.23
C GLY A 104 42.18 3.80 14.76
N ARG A 105 43.25 3.62 15.53
CA ARG A 105 43.20 3.54 17.01
C ARG A 105 43.27 4.92 17.67
N SER A 106 42.83 5.00 18.93
CA SER A 106 42.67 6.27 19.65
C SER A 106 43.94 6.84 20.31
N TYR A 107 45.11 6.19 20.27
CA TYR A 107 46.32 6.67 20.98
C TYR A 107 46.78 8.07 20.52
N HIS A 108 46.77 8.36 19.21
CA HIS A 108 47.16 9.67 18.66
C HIS A 108 46.16 10.79 18.97
N ARG A 109 44.86 10.45 19.15
CA ARG A 109 43.77 11.40 19.43
C ARG A 109 43.54 11.61 20.93
N ASN A 110 43.75 10.59 21.76
CA ASN A 110 43.46 10.64 23.19
C ASN A 110 44.56 11.38 23.97
N ARG A 111 44.19 12.56 24.48
CA ARG A 111 45.10 13.43 25.27
C ARG A 111 45.67 12.74 26.51
N ARG A 112 44.94 11.82 27.16
CA ARG A 112 45.40 11.14 28.39
C ARG A 112 46.56 10.20 28.08
N TYR A 113 46.44 9.38 27.04
CA TYR A 113 47.50 8.45 26.62
C TYR A 113 48.75 9.19 26.15
N ARG A 114 48.59 10.29 25.42
CA ARG A 114 49.72 11.14 25.01
C ARG A 114 50.46 11.78 26.18
N ARG A 115 49.74 12.22 27.23
CA ARG A 115 50.37 12.77 28.45
C ARG A 115 51.16 11.70 29.18
N LEU A 116 50.59 10.50 29.33
CA LEU A 116 51.29 9.37 29.96
C LEU A 116 52.57 9.00 29.19
N ALA A 117 52.48 8.87 27.87
CA ALA A 117 53.63 8.58 27.02
C ALA A 117 54.70 9.68 27.09
N ALA A 118 54.29 10.95 27.11
CA ALA A 118 55.21 12.08 27.28
C ALA A 118 55.92 12.04 28.65
N SER A 119 55.21 11.73 29.74
CA SER A 119 55.81 11.59 31.08
C SER A 119 56.84 10.46 31.12
N VAL A 120 56.55 9.31 30.54
CA VAL A 120 57.49 8.18 30.43
C VAL A 120 58.71 8.56 29.59
N TYR A 121 58.50 9.22 28.44
CA TYR A 121 59.58 9.70 27.58
C TYR A 121 60.50 10.69 28.30
N VAL A 122 59.94 11.66 29.02
CA VAL A 122 60.73 12.64 29.80
C VAL A 122 61.54 11.94 30.90
N GLY A 123 60.97 10.96 31.60
CA GLY A 123 61.69 10.16 32.59
C GLY A 123 62.90 9.43 31.99
N LEU A 124 62.71 8.74 30.86
CA LEU A 124 63.80 8.07 30.16
C LEU A 124 64.84 9.06 29.60
N LEU A 125 64.40 10.22 29.12
CA LEU A 125 65.27 11.28 28.63
C LEU A 125 66.20 11.81 29.74
N ILE A 126 65.66 12.05 30.94
CA ILE A 126 66.44 12.51 32.10
C ILE A 126 67.51 11.48 32.46
N ILE A 127 67.15 10.19 32.49
CA ILE A 127 68.11 9.10 32.76
C ILE A 127 69.25 9.09 31.73
N LYS A 128 68.93 9.24 30.43
CA LYS A 128 69.94 9.29 29.36
C LYS A 128 70.82 10.54 29.42
N LEU A 129 70.25 11.72 29.64
CA LEU A 129 70.99 12.98 29.70
C LEU A 129 71.88 13.10 30.94
N THR A 130 71.50 12.46 32.04
CA THR A 130 72.29 12.44 33.27
C THR A 130 73.35 11.32 33.29
N ASN A 131 73.42 10.50 32.24
CA ASN A 131 74.41 9.42 32.10
C ASN A 131 75.87 9.89 32.24
N PRO A 132 76.32 11.04 31.69
CA PRO A 132 77.70 11.51 31.90
C PRO A 132 78.05 11.82 33.36
N ILE A 133 77.05 12.08 34.20
CA ILE A 133 77.23 12.44 35.61
C ILE A 133 77.22 11.19 36.49
N TYR A 134 76.27 10.28 36.26
CA TYR A 134 76.03 9.14 37.16
C TYR A 134 76.46 7.78 36.59
N GLY A 135 76.71 7.67 35.28
CA GLY A 135 77.09 6.41 34.63
C GLY A 135 76.05 5.30 34.73
N LEU A 136 74.79 5.62 35.06
CA LEU A 136 73.74 4.64 35.39
C LEU A 136 73.07 3.99 34.17
N TYR A 137 73.28 4.55 32.97
CA TYR A 137 72.63 4.09 31.75
C TYR A 137 73.60 3.32 30.85
N VAL A 138 74.78 3.86 30.54
CA VAL A 138 75.80 3.20 29.72
C VAL A 138 77.20 3.60 30.21
N SER A 139 78.13 2.65 30.26
CA SER A 139 79.58 2.92 30.30
C SER A 139 80.17 2.83 28.90
N THR A 140 81.11 3.71 28.58
CA THR A 140 81.72 3.80 27.25
C THR A 140 83.23 3.70 27.35
N GLU A 141 83.85 2.92 26.46
CA GLU A 141 85.30 2.81 26.33
C GLU A 141 85.69 2.85 24.84
N LEU A 142 86.75 3.59 24.50
CA LEU A 142 87.22 3.69 23.11
C LEU A 142 88.16 2.52 22.77
N GLN A 143 87.69 1.56 21.95
CA GLN A 143 88.51 0.42 21.51
C GLN A 143 89.12 0.67 20.12
N GLN A 144 90.41 0.35 19.97
CA GLN A 144 91.18 0.64 18.73
C GLN A 144 91.17 -0.50 17.70
N SER A 145 90.78 -1.72 18.08
CA SER A 145 90.75 -2.90 17.22
C SER A 145 89.31 -3.43 17.12
N PRO A 146 88.80 -3.79 15.92
CA PRO A 146 89.48 -3.75 14.61
C PRO A 146 89.70 -2.34 14.04
N TYR A 147 88.92 -1.34 14.46
CA TYR A 147 89.10 0.09 14.18
C TYR A 147 88.71 0.91 15.42
N THR A 148 89.06 2.20 15.47
CA THR A 148 88.63 3.09 16.55
C THR A 148 87.12 3.24 16.57
N HIS A 149 86.47 2.70 17.60
CA HIS A 149 85.05 2.81 17.83
C HIS A 149 84.75 2.86 19.33
N LEU A 150 83.57 3.38 19.65
CA LEU A 150 83.07 3.41 21.01
C LEU A 150 82.45 2.05 21.35
N VAL A 151 83.03 1.34 22.31
CA VAL A 151 82.41 0.17 22.93
C VAL A 151 81.48 0.66 24.03
N VAL A 152 80.26 0.13 24.03
CA VAL A 152 79.16 0.57 24.89
C VAL A 152 78.75 -0.62 25.74
N GLU A 153 78.94 -0.50 27.04
CA GLU A 153 78.50 -1.47 28.03
C GLU A 153 77.15 -1.03 28.64
N PRO A 154 76.08 -1.80 28.45
CA PRO A 154 74.76 -1.43 28.94
C PRO A 154 74.64 -1.63 30.46
N GLN A 155 74.12 -0.62 31.15
CA GLN A 155 73.85 -0.69 32.59
C GLN A 155 72.37 -1.03 32.86
N LEU A 156 71.98 -1.17 34.13
CA LEU A 156 70.63 -1.61 34.50
C LEU A 156 69.51 -0.81 33.82
N PHE A 157 69.61 0.53 33.81
CA PHE A 157 68.57 1.38 33.23
C PHE A 157 68.51 1.32 31.70
N TYR A 158 69.59 0.91 31.04
CA TYR A 158 69.56 0.61 29.61
C TYR A 158 68.62 -0.55 29.31
N TRP A 159 68.74 -1.65 30.07
CA TRP A 159 67.89 -2.82 29.89
C TRP A 159 66.41 -2.52 30.17
N VAL A 160 66.12 -1.71 31.20
CA VAL A 160 64.74 -1.28 31.49
C VAL A 160 64.16 -0.44 30.33
N SER A 161 64.91 0.56 29.85
CA SER A 161 64.49 1.38 28.70
C SER A 161 64.32 0.54 27.43
N PHE A 162 65.22 -0.43 27.22
CA PHE A 162 65.24 -1.31 26.07
C PHE A 162 64.00 -2.23 26.06
N SER A 163 63.73 -2.93 27.17
CA SER A 163 62.56 -3.82 27.30
C SER A 163 61.25 -3.07 27.09
N LEU A 164 61.10 -1.88 27.68
CA LEU A 164 59.90 -1.07 27.49
C LEU A 164 59.70 -0.65 26.03
N THR A 165 60.77 -0.17 25.39
CA THR A 165 60.77 0.25 23.98
C THR A 165 60.36 -0.89 23.05
N TYR A 166 60.98 -2.06 23.21
CA TYR A 166 60.73 -3.22 22.36
C TYR A 166 59.36 -3.83 22.58
N THR A 167 58.81 -3.77 23.79
CA THR A 167 57.43 -4.18 24.08
C THR A 167 56.42 -3.30 23.34
N LEU A 168 56.60 -1.98 23.37
CA LEU A 168 55.74 -1.04 22.64
C LEU A 168 55.82 -1.24 21.12
N VAL A 169 57.02 -1.49 20.60
CA VAL A 169 57.23 -1.80 19.19
C VAL A 169 56.55 -3.12 18.81
N ALA A 170 56.65 -4.18 19.63
CA ALA A 170 55.99 -5.46 19.39
C ALA A 170 54.46 -5.36 19.37
N ILE A 171 53.87 -4.62 20.32
CA ILE A 171 52.42 -4.34 20.35
C ILE A 171 51.99 -3.60 19.08
N SER A 172 52.79 -2.62 18.65
CA SER A 172 52.51 -1.85 17.45
C SER A 172 52.60 -2.72 16.19
N PHE A 173 53.56 -3.64 16.10
CA PHE A 173 53.64 -4.61 14.99
C PHE A 173 52.45 -5.57 14.98
N TYR A 174 52.01 -6.05 16.14
CA TYR A 174 50.80 -6.86 16.23
C TYR A 174 49.58 -6.13 15.65
N TRP A 175 49.42 -4.85 15.94
CA TRP A 175 48.34 -4.04 15.37
C TRP A 175 48.43 -3.94 13.84
N VAL A 176 49.62 -3.66 13.29
CA VAL A 176 49.82 -3.60 11.83
C VAL A 176 49.52 -4.93 11.16
N ILE A 177 50.04 -6.04 11.69
CA ILE A 177 49.83 -7.38 11.12
C ILE A 177 48.36 -7.78 11.19
N LYS A 178 47.68 -7.50 12.32
CA LYS A 178 46.24 -7.76 12.46
C LYS A 178 45.44 -7.00 11.41
N THR A 179 45.71 -5.70 11.24
CA THR A 179 45.04 -4.87 10.23
C THR A 179 45.34 -5.35 8.80
N LEU A 180 46.57 -5.73 8.49
CA LEU A 180 46.93 -6.24 7.16
C LEU A 180 46.33 -7.62 6.84
N ARG A 181 46.09 -8.47 7.84
CA ARG A 181 45.41 -9.77 7.65
C ARG A 181 43.90 -9.66 7.42
N GLN A 182 43.28 -8.58 7.88
CA GLN A 182 41.86 -8.28 7.67
C GLN A 182 41.60 -7.55 6.34
N SER A 183 42.65 -7.31 5.56
CA SER A 183 42.59 -6.58 4.31
C SER A 183 42.67 -7.54 3.12
N PRO A 184 42.01 -7.28 1.98
CA PRO A 184 41.86 -8.24 0.86
C PRO A 184 43.15 -8.49 0.04
N PHE A 185 44.33 -8.32 0.63
CA PHE A 185 45.61 -8.39 -0.10
C PHE A 185 46.20 -9.80 -0.21
N PRO A 186 47.00 -10.05 -1.28
CA PRO A 186 47.70 -11.32 -1.45
C PRO A 186 48.64 -11.62 -0.26
N SER A 187 48.52 -12.83 0.29
CA SER A 187 49.26 -13.32 1.46
C SER A 187 50.79 -13.20 1.35
N GLY A 188 51.35 -13.25 0.13
CA GLY A 188 52.79 -13.11 -0.12
C GLY A 188 53.36 -11.72 0.23
N SER A 189 52.56 -10.66 0.08
CA SER A 189 52.96 -9.28 0.38
C SER A 189 53.06 -9.02 1.89
N VAL A 190 52.14 -9.60 2.66
CA VAL A 190 52.12 -9.54 4.13
C VAL A 190 53.31 -10.30 4.71
N GLY A 191 53.67 -11.44 4.11
CA GLY A 191 54.88 -12.20 4.46
C GLY A 191 56.17 -11.40 4.27
N ALA A 192 56.30 -10.68 3.14
CA ALA A 192 57.48 -9.85 2.87
C ALA A 192 57.62 -8.69 3.88
N LEU A 193 56.52 -8.03 4.25
CA LEU A 193 56.52 -6.97 5.27
C LEU A 193 56.86 -7.52 6.67
N ALA A 194 56.38 -8.71 7.02
CA ALA A 194 56.72 -9.37 8.28
C ALA A 194 58.22 -9.74 8.36
N VAL A 195 58.82 -10.19 7.25
CA VAL A 195 60.26 -10.45 7.16
C VAL A 195 61.08 -9.17 7.33
N LEU A 196 60.67 -8.07 6.67
CA LEU A 196 61.31 -6.76 6.83
C LEU A 196 61.18 -6.20 8.26
N ALA A 197 60.07 -6.47 8.95
CA ALA A 197 59.86 -6.08 10.34
C ALA A 197 60.77 -6.84 11.32
N LEU A 198 61.09 -8.11 11.02
CA LEU A 198 61.97 -8.95 11.82
C LEU A 198 63.46 -8.71 11.52
N PHE A 199 63.79 -8.18 10.34
CA PHE A 199 65.15 -7.90 9.88
C PHE A 199 66.01 -7.09 10.87
N PRO A 200 65.53 -6.02 11.54
CA PRO A 200 66.32 -5.31 12.56
C PRO A 200 66.60 -6.11 13.85
N ILE A 201 65.81 -7.12 14.17
CA ILE A 201 65.89 -7.88 15.44
C ILE A 201 66.88 -9.05 15.31
N VAL A 202 66.90 -9.71 14.15
CA VAL A 202 67.67 -10.95 13.92
C VAL A 202 69.19 -10.78 14.07
N PRO A 203 69.85 -9.75 13.50
CA PRO A 203 71.30 -9.56 13.64
C PRO A 203 71.73 -9.33 15.09
N ARG A 204 70.93 -8.61 15.88
CA ARG A 204 71.24 -8.30 17.28
C ARG A 204 71.06 -9.51 18.20
N ALA A 205 70.02 -10.32 17.97
CA ALA A 205 69.85 -11.60 18.65
C ALA A 205 70.99 -12.58 18.30
N ALA A 206 71.40 -12.63 17.03
CA ALA A 206 72.53 -13.45 16.59
C ALA A 206 73.84 -13.04 17.27
N ILE A 207 74.11 -11.73 17.45
CA ILE A 207 75.29 -11.22 18.18
C ILE A 207 75.27 -11.63 19.66
N SER A 208 74.10 -11.75 20.30
CA SER A 208 73.99 -12.17 21.70
C SER A 208 74.11 -13.68 21.96
N VAL A 209 73.97 -14.52 20.93
CA VAL A 209 73.88 -15.99 21.06
C VAL A 209 75.04 -16.73 20.39
N LEU A 210 75.63 -16.16 19.34
CA LEU A 210 76.77 -16.76 18.64
C LEU A 210 78.09 -16.47 19.37
N PRO A 211 79.02 -17.44 19.46
CA PRO A 211 80.36 -17.20 19.99
C PRO A 211 81.07 -16.09 19.19
N ASN A 212 81.84 -15.23 19.86
CA ASN A 212 82.57 -14.09 19.28
C ASN A 212 83.49 -14.44 18.09
N GLU A 213 83.80 -15.71 17.88
CA GLU A 213 84.65 -16.21 16.78
C GLU A 213 83.91 -16.34 15.43
N VAL A 214 82.56 -16.33 15.43
CA VAL A 214 81.74 -16.59 14.24
C VAL A 214 81.34 -15.31 13.49
N LEU A 215 81.26 -14.17 14.19
CA LEU A 215 80.87 -12.90 13.62
C LEU A 215 82.11 -12.07 13.21
N PRO A 216 82.09 -11.34 12.07
CA PRO A 216 83.16 -10.43 11.73
C PRO A 216 83.38 -9.43 12.87
N PRO A 217 84.63 -9.17 13.32
CA PRO A 217 84.92 -8.22 14.41
C PRO A 217 84.35 -6.81 14.19
N ILE A 218 84.05 -6.49 12.93
CA ILE A 218 83.49 -5.25 12.40
C ILE A 218 82.00 -5.06 12.78
N MET A 219 81.29 -6.15 13.10
CA MET A 219 79.87 -6.13 13.46
C MET A 219 79.64 -5.95 14.97
N LEU A 220 80.68 -6.03 15.79
CA LEU A 220 80.59 -5.95 17.24
C LEU A 220 80.43 -4.48 17.68
N GLY A 221 79.35 -4.19 18.43
CA GLY A 221 79.14 -2.88 19.08
C GLY A 221 78.35 -1.82 18.31
N LEU A 222 77.92 -2.09 17.07
CA LEU A 222 77.11 -1.14 16.26
C LEU A 222 75.60 -1.47 16.27
N SER A 223 74.77 -0.42 16.36
CA SER A 223 73.31 -0.52 16.31
C SER A 223 72.79 -0.49 14.88
N PHE A 224 72.55 -1.66 14.28
CA PHE A 224 71.95 -1.78 12.93
C PHE A 224 70.41 -1.64 12.91
N GLU A 225 69.79 -1.45 14.07
CA GLU A 225 68.34 -1.29 14.25
C GLU A 225 67.73 -0.18 13.37
N PRO A 226 68.32 1.02 13.25
CA PRO A 226 67.71 2.09 12.47
C PRO A 226 67.66 1.75 10.97
N ILE A 227 68.61 0.96 10.46
CA ILE A 227 68.65 0.55 9.05
C ILE A 227 67.46 -0.38 8.74
N GLY A 228 67.19 -1.35 9.61
CA GLY A 228 66.06 -2.25 9.45
C GLY A 228 64.71 -1.54 9.57
N VAL A 229 64.59 -0.59 10.50
CA VAL A 229 63.38 0.25 10.64
C VAL A 229 63.15 1.08 9.37
N THR A 230 64.19 1.66 8.77
CA THR A 230 64.06 2.40 7.50
C THR A 230 63.60 1.51 6.35
N ALA A 231 64.20 0.32 6.19
CA ALA A 231 63.83 -0.62 5.14
C ALA A 231 62.35 -1.03 5.24
N PHE A 232 61.88 -1.27 6.47
CA PHE A 232 60.48 -1.55 6.73
C PHE A 232 59.55 -0.36 6.38
N LEU A 233 59.87 0.86 6.84
CA LEU A 233 59.05 2.06 6.61
C LEU A 233 58.93 2.41 5.12
N ILE A 234 60.02 2.25 4.36
CA ILE A 234 60.01 2.43 2.91
C ILE A 234 59.16 1.33 2.24
N GLY A 235 59.24 0.08 2.72
CA GLY A 235 58.34 -1.00 2.30
C GLY A 235 56.87 -0.63 2.49
N VAL A 236 56.49 -0.16 3.68
CA VAL A 236 55.12 0.29 3.96
C VAL A 236 54.69 1.43 3.02
N LEU A 237 55.54 2.42 2.77
CA LEU A 237 55.25 3.51 1.83
C LEU A 237 54.90 3.01 0.42
N VAL A 238 55.64 2.03 -0.10
CA VAL A 238 55.41 1.46 -1.43
C VAL A 238 54.15 0.58 -1.46
N PHE A 239 53.83 -0.10 -0.36
CA PHE A 239 52.65 -0.95 -0.25
C PHE A 239 51.34 -0.18 -0.03
N VAL A 240 51.36 0.95 0.68
CA VAL A 240 50.18 1.78 0.96
C VAL A 240 49.68 2.54 -0.26
N GLU A 241 50.51 2.73 -1.29
CA GLU A 241 50.15 3.47 -2.52
C GLU A 241 49.35 2.62 -3.54
N LYS A 242 49.54 1.30 -3.57
CA LYS A 242 48.87 0.40 -4.53
C LYS A 242 47.35 0.22 -4.33
N PRO A 243 46.82 0.15 -3.10
CA PRO A 243 45.37 -0.01 -2.85
C PRO A 243 44.53 1.16 -3.34
N PHE A 244 45.03 2.39 -3.20
CA PHE A 244 44.27 3.60 -3.52
C PHE A 244 43.97 3.72 -5.02
N ARG A 245 44.89 3.26 -5.88
CA ARG A 245 44.64 3.18 -7.34
C ARG A 245 43.64 2.09 -7.74
N GLN A 246 43.45 1.03 -6.95
CA GLN A 246 42.45 0.00 -7.22
C GLN A 246 41.04 0.46 -6.82
N PHE A 247 40.92 1.31 -5.80
CA PHE A 247 39.66 1.96 -5.41
C PHE A 247 39.13 2.88 -6.53
N GLU A 248 39.99 3.74 -7.08
CA GLU A 248 39.67 4.63 -8.22
C GLU A 248 39.27 3.87 -9.51
N GLN A 249 39.64 2.59 -9.63
CA GLN A 249 39.26 1.72 -10.75
C GLN A 249 37.98 0.90 -10.50
N SER A 250 37.60 0.68 -9.25
CA SER A 250 36.40 -0.11 -8.90
C SER A 250 35.12 0.74 -8.96
N ALA A 251 35.23 2.04 -8.67
CA ALA A 251 34.15 3.01 -8.91
C ALA A 251 33.81 3.16 -10.41
N ARG A 252 34.79 2.99 -11.29
CA ARG A 252 34.63 2.91 -12.75
C ARG A 252 34.32 1.50 -13.28
N SER A 253 33.77 0.62 -12.44
CA SER A 253 33.40 -0.72 -12.89
C SER A 253 32.10 -0.66 -13.70
N LYS A 254 31.99 -1.52 -14.71
CA LYS A 254 30.79 -1.65 -15.55
C LYS A 254 29.50 -1.86 -14.74
N VAL A 255 29.61 -2.43 -13.54
CA VAL A 255 28.50 -2.68 -12.61
C VAL A 255 27.91 -1.38 -12.04
N PHE A 256 28.72 -0.32 -11.86
CA PHE A 256 28.25 0.98 -11.39
C PHE A 256 27.51 1.74 -12.51
N GLU A 257 27.99 1.66 -13.76
CA GLU A 257 27.30 2.26 -14.90
C GLU A 257 26.03 1.50 -15.32
N ASP A 258 25.99 0.17 -15.14
CA ASP A 258 24.85 -0.68 -15.50
C ASP A 258 23.78 -0.78 -14.37
N ALA A 259 23.98 -0.11 -13.23
CA ALA A 259 23.05 -0.15 -12.10
C ALA A 259 21.70 0.53 -12.46
N ALA A 260 20.59 -0.11 -12.10
CA ALA A 260 19.25 0.36 -12.44
C ALA A 260 18.82 1.63 -11.67
N ASP A 261 19.35 1.84 -10.46
CA ASP A 261 19.01 2.96 -9.59
C ASP A 261 19.99 4.13 -9.76
N ALA A 262 19.52 5.36 -9.53
CA ALA A 262 20.37 6.56 -9.55
C ALA A 262 21.35 6.50 -8.38
N THR A 263 22.65 6.39 -8.67
CA THR A 263 23.69 6.18 -7.66
C THR A 263 24.70 7.32 -7.64
N PHE A 264 24.94 7.85 -6.44
CA PHE A 264 25.87 8.93 -6.14
C PHE A 264 26.97 8.43 -5.19
N VAL A 265 28.23 8.74 -5.50
CA VAL A 265 29.38 8.36 -4.67
C VAL A 265 30.02 9.61 -4.07
N TYR A 266 30.08 9.65 -2.75
CA TYR A 266 30.66 10.75 -1.98
C TYR A 266 31.96 10.33 -1.29
N ASP A 267 32.91 11.27 -1.20
CA ASP A 267 34.13 11.09 -0.41
C ASP A 267 33.87 11.24 1.11
N THR A 268 34.87 10.96 1.93
CA THR A 268 34.79 11.08 3.40
C THR A 268 34.56 12.51 3.91
N ASP A 269 34.74 13.53 3.06
CA ASP A 269 34.50 14.94 3.37
C ASP A 269 33.12 15.41 2.86
N GLY A 270 32.28 14.49 2.35
CA GLY A 270 30.93 14.76 1.87
C GLY A 270 30.87 15.36 0.47
N ARG A 271 31.94 15.28 -0.33
CA ARG A 271 31.95 15.82 -1.69
C ARG A 271 31.58 14.74 -2.69
N LEU A 272 30.73 15.09 -3.66
CA LEU A 272 30.39 14.20 -4.76
C LEU A 272 31.64 13.93 -5.60
N VAL A 273 31.99 12.65 -5.72
CA VAL A 273 33.13 12.16 -6.48
C VAL A 273 32.69 11.68 -7.85
N GLU A 274 31.58 10.93 -7.90
CA GLU A 274 31.12 10.27 -9.12
C GLU A 274 29.60 10.00 -9.06
N MET A 275 28.96 9.89 -10.23
CA MET A 275 27.54 9.55 -10.41
C MET A 275 27.40 8.62 -11.62
N ASN A 276 26.41 7.73 -11.60
CA ASN A 276 26.09 6.87 -12.76
C ASN A 276 25.17 7.58 -13.76
N ALA A 277 24.91 6.96 -14.92
CA ALA A 277 24.13 7.56 -16.00
C ALA A 277 22.68 7.88 -15.58
N GLN A 278 22.10 7.07 -14.70
CA GLN A 278 20.76 7.18 -14.15
C GLN A 278 20.67 8.38 -13.20
N ALA A 279 21.69 8.58 -12.35
CA ALA A 279 21.81 9.78 -11.53
C ALA A 279 22.02 11.04 -12.37
N GLN A 280 22.79 10.95 -13.46
CA GLN A 280 22.99 12.07 -14.38
C GLN A 280 21.72 12.44 -15.15
N GLN A 281 20.91 11.45 -15.53
CA GLN A 281 19.61 11.67 -16.16
C GLN A 281 18.61 12.29 -15.17
N LEU A 282 18.58 11.83 -13.92
CA LEU A 282 17.74 12.40 -12.86
C LEU A 282 18.03 13.90 -12.61
N GLU A 283 19.31 14.29 -12.65
CA GLU A 283 19.74 15.70 -12.52
C GLU A 283 19.41 16.55 -13.77
N THR A 284 19.20 15.92 -14.92
CA THR A 284 18.93 16.61 -16.19
C THR A 284 17.44 16.76 -16.49
N ASP A 285 16.63 15.73 -16.20
CA ASP A 285 15.17 15.72 -16.48
C ASP A 285 14.36 16.54 -15.46
N ALA A 286 14.90 16.76 -14.26
CA ALA A 286 14.27 17.57 -13.25
C ALA A 286 15.17 18.78 -12.96
N ALA A 287 14.61 19.99 -12.92
CA ALA A 287 15.27 21.18 -12.41
C ALA A 287 15.47 21.10 -10.87
N ILE A 288 15.92 19.94 -10.40
CA ILE A 288 16.24 19.62 -9.02
C ILE A 288 17.65 20.12 -8.78
N ASP A 289 17.74 21.27 -8.11
CA ASP A 289 18.97 21.66 -7.47
C ASP A 289 19.19 20.71 -6.28
N LEU A 290 19.97 19.64 -6.49
CA LEU A 290 20.30 18.63 -5.47
C LEU A 290 20.97 19.24 -4.22
N GLU A 291 21.56 20.45 -4.32
CA GLU A 291 22.04 21.21 -3.16
C GLU A 291 20.87 21.78 -2.31
N SER A 292 19.70 22.02 -2.90
CA SER A 292 18.55 22.69 -2.28
C SER A 292 17.58 21.75 -1.53
N ILE A 293 17.57 20.45 -1.84
CA ILE A 293 16.59 19.49 -1.31
C ILE A 293 16.90 19.02 0.13
N GLY A 294 18.00 19.44 0.76
CA GLY A 294 18.29 19.04 2.15
C GLY A 294 18.59 17.55 2.35
N MET A 295 18.54 16.73 1.29
CA MET A 295 19.02 15.35 1.27
C MET A 295 20.50 15.23 1.64
N PHE A 296 21.28 16.31 1.41
CA PHE A 296 22.67 16.45 1.86
C PHE A 296 22.84 16.40 3.38
N GLU A 297 21.86 16.88 4.16
CA GLU A 297 21.91 16.78 5.62
C GLU A 297 21.31 15.48 6.14
N GLN A 298 20.32 14.90 5.45
CA GLN A 298 19.70 13.64 5.87
C GLN A 298 20.61 12.41 5.63
N ALA A 299 21.33 12.35 4.51
CA ALA A 299 22.29 11.27 4.24
C ALA A 299 23.53 11.32 5.16
N PHE A 300 23.83 12.47 5.77
CA PHE A 300 25.00 12.70 6.63
C PHE A 300 24.66 12.99 8.11
N SER A 301 23.38 12.97 8.50
CA SER A 301 22.97 13.11 9.89
C SER A 301 23.21 11.78 10.65
N PRO A 302 23.87 11.80 11.82
CA PRO A 302 24.08 10.58 12.62
C PRO A 302 22.79 10.01 13.24
N VAL A 303 21.61 10.56 12.92
CA VAL A 303 20.33 10.30 13.60
C VAL A 303 19.35 9.43 12.84
N SER A 304 19.43 9.24 11.52
CA SER A 304 18.48 8.36 10.82
C SER A 304 19.06 6.97 10.54
N LYS A 305 19.18 6.17 11.61
CA LYS A 305 18.60 4.82 11.54
C LYS A 305 17.09 5.01 11.47
N HIS A 306 16.56 5.37 10.32
CA HIS A 306 15.13 5.20 10.08
C HIS A 306 14.99 3.93 9.27
N ASP A 307 14.21 3.00 9.81
CA ASP A 307 13.67 1.87 9.08
C ASP A 307 13.26 2.39 7.69
N GLY A 308 13.72 1.72 6.64
CA GLY A 308 13.53 2.12 5.23
C GLY A 308 12.06 2.12 4.82
N THR A 309 11.30 3.11 5.27
CA THR A 309 9.85 3.16 5.05
C THR A 309 9.31 4.52 4.61
N ASP A 310 10.03 5.63 4.73
CA ASP A 310 9.50 6.97 4.38
C ASP A 310 10.19 7.56 3.15
N ALA A 311 9.63 7.28 1.96
CA ALA A 311 10.00 7.97 0.74
C ALA A 311 9.62 9.46 0.81
N VAL A 312 10.54 10.31 0.37
CA VAL A 312 10.45 11.78 0.47
C VAL A 312 9.66 12.32 -0.72
N PRO A 313 8.58 13.09 -0.49
CA PRO A 313 7.84 13.76 -1.56
C PRO A 313 8.63 14.96 -2.10
N VAL A 314 8.73 15.06 -3.43
CA VAL A 314 9.37 16.17 -4.14
C VAL A 314 8.43 16.63 -5.25
N GLU A 315 8.06 17.90 -5.26
CA GLU A 315 7.31 18.50 -6.36
C GLU A 315 8.24 18.75 -7.56
N ILE A 316 7.90 18.16 -8.71
CA ILE A 316 8.62 18.34 -9.97
C ILE A 316 7.58 18.70 -11.04
N ASN A 317 7.72 19.89 -11.63
CA ASN A 317 6.82 20.37 -12.70
C ASN A 317 5.31 20.36 -12.35
N GLY A 318 4.96 20.49 -11.05
CA GLY A 318 3.57 20.46 -10.57
C GLY A 318 3.06 19.07 -10.18
N GLU A 319 3.89 18.03 -10.29
CA GLU A 319 3.55 16.65 -9.93
C GLU A 319 4.39 16.22 -8.69
N THR A 320 3.76 15.57 -7.71
CA THR A 320 4.48 15.08 -6.51
C THR A 320 5.07 13.70 -6.80
N ARG A 321 6.40 13.59 -6.83
CA ARG A 321 7.11 12.31 -6.95
C ARG A 321 7.71 11.89 -5.61
N TYR A 322 7.76 10.58 -5.37
CA TYR A 322 8.26 10.01 -4.11
C TYR A 322 9.58 9.28 -4.34
N PHE A 323 10.62 9.74 -3.67
CA PHE A 323 11.97 9.17 -3.78
C PHE A 323 12.40 8.49 -2.49
N GLU A 324 12.86 7.24 -2.60
CA GLU A 324 13.50 6.51 -1.51
C GLU A 324 15.01 6.69 -1.64
N VAL A 325 15.66 7.11 -0.55
CA VAL A 325 17.12 7.30 -0.50
C VAL A 325 17.73 6.36 0.51
N THR A 326 18.66 5.53 0.05
CA THR A 326 19.48 4.70 0.92
C THR A 326 20.93 5.17 0.82
N ALA A 327 21.61 5.25 1.94
CA ALA A 327 22.99 5.72 2.00
C ALA A 327 23.84 4.73 2.79
N ASP A 328 24.70 4.00 2.08
CA ASP A 328 25.59 3.00 2.67
C ASP A 328 27.03 3.52 2.76
N GLN A 329 27.64 3.33 3.91
CA GLN A 329 29.04 3.67 4.13
C GLN A 329 29.93 2.54 3.61
N MET A 330 30.67 2.78 2.53
CA MET A 330 31.65 1.82 2.02
C MET A 330 32.90 1.83 2.90
N ALA A 331 33.21 0.70 3.53
CA ALA A 331 34.42 0.54 4.34
C ALA A 331 35.42 -0.44 3.72
N THR A 332 36.73 -0.17 3.89
CA THR A 332 37.79 -1.17 3.64
C THR A 332 38.44 -1.56 4.96
N GLY A 333 37.99 -2.68 5.53
CA GLY A 333 38.41 -3.10 6.86
C GLY A 333 37.71 -2.30 7.96
N ALA A 334 38.45 -1.57 8.79
CA ALA A 334 37.91 -0.83 9.93
C ALA A 334 37.61 0.65 9.65
N GLU A 335 37.57 1.06 8.37
CA GLU A 335 37.49 2.47 8.02
C GLU A 335 36.65 2.74 6.78
N VAL A 336 35.77 3.73 6.90
CA VAL A 336 34.89 4.24 5.86
C VAL A 336 35.72 5.01 4.83
N VAL A 337 35.56 4.64 3.56
CA VAL A 337 36.26 5.18 2.39
C VAL A 337 35.38 6.20 1.65
N GLY A 338 34.07 6.09 1.78
CA GLY A 338 33.09 7.00 1.18
C GLY A 338 31.66 6.55 1.48
N THR A 339 30.69 7.33 1.04
CA THR A 339 29.26 7.00 1.14
C THR A 339 28.70 6.79 -0.26
N VAL A 340 28.00 5.69 -0.48
CA VAL A 340 27.24 5.45 -1.70
C VAL A 340 25.79 5.71 -1.37
N ALA A 341 25.19 6.72 -2.00
CA ALA A 341 23.76 6.99 -1.89
C ALA A 341 23.07 6.48 -3.16
N THR A 342 22.04 5.64 -3.00
CA THR A 342 21.14 5.27 -4.09
C THR A 342 19.81 5.97 -3.89
N VAL A 343 19.28 6.53 -4.97
CA VAL A 343 18.00 7.21 -5.03
C VAL A 343 17.12 6.40 -5.98
N ARG A 344 16.01 5.91 -5.47
CA ARG A 344 15.02 5.15 -6.24
C ARG A 344 13.71 5.91 -6.29
N ASP A 345 13.17 6.10 -7.48
CA ASP A 345 11.80 6.58 -7.65
C ASP A 345 10.83 5.44 -7.31
N VAL A 346 9.97 5.64 -6.31
CA VAL A 346 8.98 4.66 -5.85
C VAL A 346 7.55 5.12 -6.08
N THR A 347 7.35 6.17 -6.88
CA THR A 347 6.05 6.81 -7.13
C THR A 347 5.00 5.81 -7.64
N GLU A 348 5.30 5.05 -8.70
CA GLU A 348 4.38 4.03 -9.25
C GLU A 348 4.11 2.87 -8.27
N ARG A 349 5.14 2.41 -7.56
CA ARG A 349 5.02 1.29 -6.61
C ARG A 349 4.18 1.66 -5.40
N ARG A 350 4.33 2.88 -4.88
CA ARG A 350 3.48 3.40 -3.80
C ARG A 350 2.08 3.69 -4.28
N ALA A 351 1.90 4.27 -5.48
CA ALA A 351 0.58 4.46 -6.07
C ALA A 351 -0.17 3.13 -6.20
N ARG A 352 0.47 2.07 -6.69
CA ARG A 352 -0.14 0.75 -6.84
C ARG A 352 -0.46 0.07 -5.50
N LYS A 353 0.42 0.16 -4.50
CA LYS A 353 0.19 -0.41 -3.16
C LYS A 353 -0.93 0.34 -2.42
N ARG A 354 -0.91 1.68 -2.46
CA ARG A 354 -1.94 2.55 -1.89
C ARG A 354 -3.28 2.33 -2.59
N ASN A 355 -3.29 2.20 -3.91
CA ASN A 355 -4.51 1.92 -4.68
C ASN A 355 -5.09 0.53 -4.33
N LEU A 356 -4.25 -0.51 -4.19
CA LEU A 356 -4.73 -1.83 -3.74
C LEU A 356 -5.27 -1.81 -2.30
N GLU A 357 -4.61 -1.09 -1.39
CA GLU A 357 -5.04 -0.93 0.02
C GLU A 357 -6.32 -0.07 0.13
N LEU A 358 -6.50 0.93 -0.73
CA LEU A 358 -7.73 1.71 -0.87
C LEU A 358 -8.87 0.87 -1.45
N LYS A 359 -8.61 0.05 -2.47
CA LYS A 359 -9.58 -0.88 -3.08
C LYS A 359 -10.09 -1.92 -2.10
N GLU A 360 -9.19 -2.48 -1.29
CA GLU A 360 -9.52 -3.49 -0.26
C GLU A 360 -10.29 -2.86 0.91
N ARG A 361 -9.84 -1.69 1.41
CA ARG A 361 -10.58 -0.93 2.43
C ARG A 361 -11.94 -0.46 1.95
N ALA A 362 -12.09 0.00 0.71
CA ALA A 362 -13.37 0.48 0.19
C ALA A 362 -14.46 -0.59 0.19
N MET A 363 -14.11 -1.88 0.02
CA MET A 363 -15.07 -2.99 0.08
C MET A 363 -15.39 -3.44 1.51
N ASP A 364 -14.41 -3.45 2.41
CA ASP A 364 -14.56 -3.94 3.79
C ASP A 364 -15.07 -2.85 4.75
N GLU A 365 -14.83 -1.57 4.45
CA GLU A 365 -15.35 -0.40 5.18
C GLU A 365 -16.71 0.09 4.65
N ALA A 366 -17.16 -0.39 3.48
CA ALA A 366 -18.51 -0.10 3.00
C ALA A 366 -19.55 -0.57 4.04
N SER A 367 -20.36 0.38 4.53
CA SER A 367 -21.46 0.14 5.47
C SER A 367 -22.66 -0.60 4.85
N VAL A 368 -22.48 -1.11 3.63
CA VAL A 368 -23.44 -1.86 2.83
C VAL A 368 -22.94 -3.30 2.69
N GLY A 369 -23.82 -4.28 2.88
CA GLY A 369 -23.51 -5.68 2.62
C GLY A 369 -23.26 -5.93 1.14
N ILE A 370 -22.19 -6.65 0.82
CA ILE A 370 -21.87 -7.11 -0.53
C ILE A 370 -21.76 -8.62 -0.47
N THR A 371 -22.38 -9.29 -1.43
CA THR A 371 -22.45 -10.75 -1.55
C THR A 371 -22.21 -11.15 -2.99
N ILE A 372 -21.60 -12.31 -3.21
CA ILE A 372 -21.49 -12.94 -4.54
C ILE A 372 -21.98 -14.36 -4.40
N SER A 373 -22.78 -14.81 -5.37
CA SER A 373 -23.27 -16.18 -5.46
C SER A 373 -22.92 -16.82 -6.79
N ASP A 374 -22.82 -18.14 -6.78
CA ASP A 374 -22.50 -18.96 -7.94
C ASP A 374 -23.77 -19.65 -8.45
N PRO A 375 -24.41 -19.14 -9.52
CA PRO A 375 -25.62 -19.73 -10.09
C PRO A 375 -25.36 -21.05 -10.81
N THR A 376 -24.11 -21.39 -11.12
CA THR A 376 -23.74 -22.67 -11.74
C THR A 376 -23.74 -23.83 -10.73
N ALA A 377 -23.59 -23.50 -9.45
CA ALA A 377 -23.67 -24.45 -8.34
C ALA A 377 -25.12 -24.69 -7.89
N GLU A 378 -25.40 -25.91 -7.40
CA GLU A 378 -26.73 -26.31 -6.94
C GLU A 378 -27.23 -25.35 -5.84
N ASP A 379 -28.44 -24.82 -6.02
CA ASP A 379 -29.11 -23.87 -5.13
C ASP A 379 -28.54 -22.43 -5.09
N ASN A 380 -27.68 -22.04 -6.05
CA ASN A 380 -27.09 -20.69 -6.15
C ASN A 380 -26.49 -20.20 -4.82
N PRO A 381 -25.47 -20.90 -4.27
CA PRO A 381 -24.87 -20.58 -2.98
C PRO A 381 -24.03 -19.31 -3.02
N LEU A 382 -23.96 -18.62 -1.89
CA LEU A 382 -23.00 -17.53 -1.68
C LEU A 382 -21.57 -18.08 -1.70
N ILE A 383 -20.70 -17.48 -2.50
CA ILE A 383 -19.26 -17.78 -2.55
C ILE A 383 -18.41 -16.69 -1.90
N TYR A 384 -19.00 -15.52 -1.65
CA TYR A 384 -18.32 -14.39 -1.01
C TYR A 384 -19.31 -13.49 -0.28
N VAL A 385 -18.88 -12.92 0.86
CA VAL A 385 -19.55 -11.83 1.58
C VAL A 385 -18.52 -10.86 2.16
N ASN A 386 -18.75 -9.55 2.12
CA ASN A 386 -17.88 -8.54 2.73
C ASN A 386 -18.15 -8.37 4.24
N ASP A 387 -17.32 -7.56 4.92
CA ASP A 387 -17.47 -7.29 6.36
C ASP A 387 -18.73 -6.46 6.69
N GLY A 388 -19.17 -5.60 5.77
CA GLY A 388 -20.46 -4.90 5.87
C GLY A 388 -21.63 -5.87 6.01
N PHE A 389 -21.66 -6.96 5.23
CA PHE A 389 -22.68 -8.00 5.30
C PHE A 389 -22.65 -8.73 6.64
N VAL A 390 -21.45 -9.07 7.14
CA VAL A 390 -21.27 -9.75 8.43
C VAL A 390 -21.77 -8.87 9.58
N LYS A 391 -21.34 -7.59 9.61
CA LYS A 391 -21.77 -6.62 10.61
C LYS A 391 -23.28 -6.39 10.58
N GLN A 392 -23.87 -6.26 9.38
CA GLN A 392 -25.30 -6.03 9.21
C GLN A 392 -26.13 -7.27 9.58
N THR A 393 -25.72 -8.48 9.18
CA THR A 393 -26.59 -9.66 9.34
C THR A 393 -26.32 -10.44 10.63
N GLY A 394 -25.15 -10.24 11.26
CA GLY A 394 -24.71 -10.96 12.44
C GLY A 394 -24.28 -12.40 12.17
N TYR A 395 -24.25 -12.83 10.90
CA TYR A 395 -23.74 -14.13 10.49
C TYR A 395 -22.26 -14.02 10.13
N SER A 396 -21.46 -14.98 10.60
CA SER A 396 -20.05 -15.05 10.18
C SER A 396 -19.93 -15.52 8.73
N ARG A 397 -18.83 -15.14 8.06
CA ARG A 397 -18.55 -15.55 6.68
C ARG A 397 -18.58 -17.07 6.51
N GLU A 398 -17.99 -17.81 7.45
CA GLU A 398 -17.94 -19.27 7.47
C GLU A 398 -19.33 -19.94 7.54
N GLU A 399 -20.31 -19.27 8.17
CA GLU A 399 -21.65 -19.81 8.33
C GLU A 399 -22.56 -19.61 7.11
N VAL A 400 -22.17 -18.74 6.19
CA VAL A 400 -23.02 -18.28 5.08
C VAL A 400 -22.46 -18.63 3.71
N VAL A 401 -21.13 -18.68 3.57
CA VAL A 401 -20.49 -19.18 2.34
C VAL A 401 -20.89 -20.65 2.14
N GLY A 402 -21.33 -20.97 0.92
CA GLY A 402 -21.92 -22.27 0.57
C GLY A 402 -23.44 -22.36 0.76
N ARG A 403 -24.12 -21.29 1.20
CA ARG A 403 -25.59 -21.28 1.39
C ARG A 403 -26.25 -20.23 0.52
N ASN A 404 -27.49 -20.49 0.09
CA ASN A 404 -28.28 -19.47 -0.59
C ASN A 404 -28.70 -18.33 0.36
N CYS A 405 -28.52 -17.08 -0.07
CA CYS A 405 -28.79 -15.87 0.71
C CYS A 405 -30.23 -15.73 1.25
N ARG A 406 -31.18 -16.51 0.74
CA ARG A 406 -32.57 -16.54 1.22
C ARG A 406 -32.73 -16.92 2.70
N PHE A 407 -31.68 -17.43 3.36
CA PHE A 407 -31.72 -17.69 4.81
C PHE A 407 -32.07 -16.44 5.63
N LEU A 408 -31.77 -15.23 5.13
CA LEU A 408 -32.13 -13.97 5.77
C LEU A 408 -33.64 -13.70 5.82
N GLN A 409 -34.45 -14.45 5.07
CA GLN A 409 -35.92 -14.28 5.03
C GLN A 409 -36.62 -15.03 6.18
N ASN A 410 -35.94 -16.00 6.80
CA ASN A 410 -36.50 -16.89 7.82
C ASN A 410 -37.87 -17.48 7.38
N ASP A 411 -38.93 -17.29 8.18
CA ASP A 411 -40.31 -17.71 7.86
C ASP A 411 -41.12 -16.67 7.05
N ASP A 412 -40.62 -15.44 6.86
CA ASP A 412 -41.32 -14.34 6.17
C ASP A 412 -41.17 -14.41 4.65
N LYS A 413 -41.73 -15.48 4.06
CA LYS A 413 -41.61 -15.80 2.63
C LYS A 413 -42.73 -15.21 1.76
N ASP A 414 -43.79 -14.69 2.38
CA ASP A 414 -44.95 -14.10 1.70
C ASP A 414 -44.79 -12.57 1.53
N GLN A 415 -43.70 -12.16 0.88
CA GLN A 415 -43.43 -10.76 0.55
C GLN A 415 -43.52 -10.56 -0.96
N LEU A 416 -44.26 -9.54 -1.41
CA LEU A 416 -44.39 -9.23 -2.84
C LEU A 416 -43.02 -9.02 -3.53
N ALA A 417 -42.08 -8.40 -2.81
CA ALA A 417 -40.70 -8.18 -3.25
C ALA A 417 -39.94 -9.47 -3.60
N LEU A 418 -40.26 -10.60 -2.96
CA LEU A 418 -39.60 -11.89 -3.22
C LEU A 418 -40.05 -12.51 -4.54
N THR A 419 -41.25 -12.20 -5.02
CA THR A 419 -41.72 -12.64 -6.34
C THR A 419 -40.90 -11.98 -7.44
N TYR A 420 -40.79 -10.64 -7.39
CA TYR A 420 -39.99 -9.89 -8.37
C TYR A 420 -38.52 -10.30 -8.36
N LEU A 421 -37.94 -10.53 -7.17
CA LEU A 421 -36.56 -11.00 -7.04
C LEU A 421 -36.33 -12.36 -7.73
N ARG A 422 -37.28 -13.30 -7.61
CA ARG A 422 -37.16 -14.63 -8.24
C ARG A 422 -37.33 -14.57 -9.75
N GLU A 423 -38.24 -13.73 -10.24
CA GLU A 423 -38.45 -13.55 -11.68
C GLU A 423 -37.20 -12.97 -12.34
N ALA A 424 -36.59 -11.94 -11.73
CA ALA A 424 -35.36 -11.33 -12.24
C ALA A 424 -34.16 -12.30 -12.21
N ILE A 425 -33.95 -13.05 -11.12
CA ILE A 425 -32.87 -14.05 -11.04
C ILE A 425 -33.07 -15.19 -12.06
N ALA A 426 -34.31 -15.56 -12.39
CA ALA A 426 -34.58 -16.62 -13.37
C ALA A 426 -34.42 -16.15 -14.82
N ALA A 427 -34.48 -14.83 -15.05
CA ALA A 427 -34.32 -14.19 -16.35
C ALA A 427 -32.91 -13.62 -16.55
N ASP A 428 -32.00 -13.81 -15.58
CA ASP A 428 -30.70 -13.16 -15.53
C ASP A 428 -30.78 -11.62 -15.73
N GLU A 429 -31.78 -11.01 -15.09
CA GLU A 429 -32.01 -9.55 -15.09
C GLU A 429 -31.58 -8.90 -13.77
N GLU A 430 -31.10 -7.65 -13.84
CA GLU A 430 -30.81 -6.85 -12.65
C GLU A 430 -32.08 -6.37 -11.94
N ILE A 431 -32.04 -6.31 -10.60
CA ILE A 431 -33.19 -5.88 -9.80
C ILE A 431 -32.79 -5.20 -8.49
N THR A 432 -33.54 -4.16 -8.08
CA THR A 432 -33.50 -3.60 -6.73
C THR A 432 -34.86 -3.72 -6.06
N VAL A 433 -34.88 -4.29 -4.86
CA VAL A 433 -36.10 -4.54 -4.07
C VAL A 433 -35.86 -4.23 -2.60
N GLU A 434 -36.90 -3.76 -1.90
CA GLU A 434 -36.89 -3.64 -0.44
C GLU A 434 -37.64 -4.82 0.18
N LEU A 435 -36.95 -5.60 1.00
CA LEU A 435 -37.48 -6.78 1.68
C LEU A 435 -37.19 -6.72 3.17
N ARG A 436 -38.07 -7.34 3.95
CA ARG A 436 -37.86 -7.57 5.38
C ARG A 436 -36.94 -8.77 5.53
N ASN A 437 -35.81 -8.54 6.18
CA ASN A 437 -34.85 -9.58 6.52
C ASN A 437 -34.60 -9.63 8.01
N TYR A 438 -34.04 -10.75 8.43
CA TYR A 438 -33.83 -11.08 9.83
C TYR A 438 -32.36 -11.40 10.04
N ARG A 439 -31.78 -10.73 11.03
CA ARG A 439 -30.42 -10.99 11.49
C ARG A 439 -30.35 -12.34 12.21
N LYS A 440 -29.14 -12.80 12.53
CA LYS A 440 -28.91 -14.08 13.22
C LYS A 440 -29.61 -14.20 14.57
N ASP A 441 -29.73 -13.10 15.30
CA ASP A 441 -30.41 -13.01 16.60
C ASP A 441 -31.95 -12.93 16.46
N GLY A 442 -32.47 -12.87 15.23
CA GLY A 442 -33.90 -12.74 14.93
C GLY A 442 -34.38 -11.30 14.83
N GLU A 443 -33.51 -10.28 14.97
CA GLU A 443 -33.89 -8.88 14.77
C GLU A 443 -34.30 -8.65 13.32
N GLN A 444 -35.46 -8.02 13.12
CA GLN A 444 -35.91 -7.62 11.79
C GLN A 444 -35.22 -6.33 11.37
N PHE A 445 -34.71 -6.28 10.14
CA PHE A 445 -34.26 -5.06 9.50
C PHE A 445 -34.85 -4.93 8.09
N TRP A 446 -34.97 -3.69 7.62
CA TRP A 446 -35.36 -3.40 6.24
C TRP A 446 -34.12 -3.46 5.35
N ASN A 447 -34.09 -4.45 4.47
CA ASN A 447 -33.02 -4.64 3.51
C ASN A 447 -33.42 -4.08 2.15
N ARG A 448 -32.74 -3.04 1.69
CA ARG A 448 -32.76 -2.67 0.28
C ARG A 448 -31.70 -3.49 -0.44
N LEU A 449 -32.14 -4.50 -1.19
CA LEU A 449 -31.30 -5.44 -1.91
C LEU A 449 -31.28 -5.10 -3.39
N SER A 450 -30.09 -4.91 -3.96
CA SER A 450 -29.83 -4.94 -5.40
C SER A 450 -29.17 -6.26 -5.78
N VAL A 451 -29.58 -6.90 -6.86
CA VAL A 451 -28.94 -8.11 -7.43
C VAL A 451 -28.63 -7.87 -8.90
N THR A 452 -27.40 -8.15 -9.31
CA THR A 452 -26.88 -7.99 -10.67
C THR A 452 -26.21 -9.29 -11.13
N PRO A 453 -26.59 -9.87 -12.27
CA PRO A 453 -25.90 -11.02 -12.87
C PRO A 453 -24.58 -10.61 -13.54
N LEU A 454 -23.58 -11.47 -13.48
CA LEU A 454 -22.25 -11.33 -14.11
C LEU A 454 -22.06 -12.45 -15.12
N PHE A 455 -21.60 -12.10 -16.33
CA PHE A 455 -21.35 -13.03 -17.43
C PHE A 455 -19.87 -13.02 -17.80
N ASP A 456 -19.36 -14.11 -18.39
CA ASP A 456 -18.00 -14.19 -18.91
C ASP A 456 -17.89 -13.58 -20.32
N GLU A 457 -16.68 -13.58 -20.87
CA GLU A 457 -16.40 -13.11 -22.24
C GLU A 457 -17.13 -13.91 -23.33
N ALA A 458 -17.66 -15.09 -23.01
CA ALA A 458 -18.46 -15.92 -23.91
C ALA A 458 -19.97 -15.67 -23.77
N GLY A 459 -20.39 -14.79 -22.85
CA GLY A 459 -21.79 -14.49 -22.57
C GLY A 459 -22.47 -15.52 -21.66
N GLU A 460 -21.72 -16.42 -21.02
CA GLU A 460 -22.27 -17.38 -20.06
C GLU A 460 -22.33 -16.76 -18.66
N LEU A 461 -23.43 -16.96 -17.95
CA LEU A 461 -23.62 -16.47 -16.59
C LEU A 461 -22.63 -17.15 -15.62
N VAL A 462 -21.79 -16.35 -14.98
CA VAL A 462 -20.74 -16.80 -14.05
C VAL A 462 -21.17 -16.63 -12.61
N ASN A 463 -21.72 -15.48 -12.24
CA ASN A 463 -22.04 -15.13 -10.85
C ASN A 463 -23.23 -14.17 -10.72
N HIS A 464 -23.78 -14.03 -9.51
CA HIS A 464 -24.65 -12.91 -9.17
C HIS A 464 -24.03 -12.10 -8.03
N VAL A 465 -24.01 -10.77 -8.16
CA VAL A 465 -23.60 -9.82 -7.12
C VAL A 465 -24.82 -9.25 -6.43
N GLY A 466 -24.89 -9.34 -5.11
CA GLY A 466 -25.95 -8.78 -4.28
C GLY A 466 -25.43 -7.68 -3.36
N ILE A 467 -26.05 -6.51 -3.37
CA ILE A 467 -25.75 -5.38 -2.48
C ILE A 467 -26.93 -5.18 -1.52
N GLN A 468 -26.70 -5.26 -0.21
CA GLN A 468 -27.69 -5.14 0.86
C GLN A 468 -27.48 -3.88 1.69
N GLN A 469 -28.44 -2.98 1.71
CA GLN A 469 -28.39 -1.79 2.57
C GLN A 469 -29.44 -1.88 3.67
N ASP A 470 -29.03 -1.68 4.92
CA ASP A 470 -29.96 -1.52 6.04
C ASP A 470 -30.57 -0.11 6.01
N VAL A 471 -31.85 -0.02 5.68
CA VAL A 471 -32.59 1.25 5.63
C VAL A 471 -33.50 1.46 6.84
N THR A 472 -33.28 0.69 7.92
CA THR A 472 -34.08 0.76 9.15
C THR A 472 -33.89 2.11 9.85
N THR A 473 -32.64 2.55 10.02
CA THR A 473 -32.31 3.83 10.67
C THR A 473 -32.86 5.02 9.90
N VAL A 474 -32.75 5.11 8.58
CA VAL A 474 -33.32 6.22 7.79
C VAL A 474 -34.84 6.37 8.02
N ARG A 475 -35.56 5.24 8.13
CA ARG A 475 -36.98 5.23 8.50
C ARG A 475 -37.23 5.64 9.95
N GLU A 476 -36.36 5.23 10.87
CA GLU A 476 -36.47 5.56 12.29
C GLU A 476 -36.01 6.98 12.64
N SER A 477 -35.04 7.55 11.92
CA SER A 477 -34.49 8.91 12.08
C SER A 477 -35.52 9.98 11.78
N GLN A 478 -36.31 9.79 10.71
CA GLN A 478 -37.49 10.62 10.44
C GLN A 478 -38.53 10.55 11.56
N ARG A 479 -38.56 9.45 12.30
CA ARG A 479 -39.45 9.24 13.45
C ARG A 479 -38.82 9.74 14.78
N LYS A 480 -37.49 9.70 14.90
CA LYS A 480 -36.66 10.09 16.07
C LYS A 480 -36.44 11.58 16.19
N LEU A 481 -36.38 12.34 15.10
CA LEU A 481 -36.27 13.82 15.15
C LEU A 481 -37.46 14.47 15.91
N LEU A 482 -38.61 13.79 15.93
CA LEU A 482 -39.79 14.17 16.71
C LEU A 482 -39.68 13.79 18.21
N ALA A 483 -38.80 12.86 18.57
CA ALA A 483 -38.59 12.36 19.94
C ALA A 483 -37.33 12.95 20.63
N GLU A 484 -36.35 13.42 19.87
CA GLU A 484 -35.05 13.90 20.39
C GLU A 484 -35.14 15.20 21.20
N ARG A 485 -36.19 16.00 21.00
CA ARG A 485 -36.47 17.19 21.83
C ARG A 485 -36.81 16.84 23.28
N GLU A 486 -37.22 15.60 23.57
CA GLU A 486 -37.47 15.11 24.94
C GLU A 486 -36.20 14.51 25.61
N ARG A 487 -35.14 14.22 24.85
CA ARG A 487 -34.01 13.38 25.30
C ARG A 487 -32.82 14.14 25.88
N PHE A 488 -32.77 15.47 25.73
CA PHE A 488 -31.71 16.30 26.32
C PHE A 488 -31.76 16.34 27.86
N GLU A 489 -32.89 15.96 28.48
CA GLU A 489 -33.01 15.80 29.94
C GLU A 489 -32.29 14.55 30.47
N LEU A 490 -31.89 13.59 29.62
CA LEU A 490 -31.32 12.28 29.97
C LEU A 490 -29.77 12.23 30.03
N LEU A 491 -29.07 13.29 29.61
CA LEU A 491 -27.60 13.34 29.55
C LEU A 491 -26.89 13.33 30.92
N LEU A 492 -27.62 13.30 32.03
CA LEU A 492 -27.06 13.11 33.37
C LEU A 492 -26.93 11.63 33.77
N GLU A 493 -27.55 10.70 33.03
CA GLU A 493 -27.59 9.27 33.36
C GLU A 493 -26.56 8.40 32.62
N THR A 494 -25.91 8.92 31.56
CA THR A 494 -25.14 8.08 30.62
C THR A 494 -23.63 8.28 30.68
N THR A 495 -22.99 8.07 31.83
CA THR A 495 -21.55 7.78 31.85
C THR A 495 -21.29 6.50 32.64
N ASP A 496 -21.14 5.39 31.92
CA ASP A 496 -20.99 4.04 32.49
C ASP A 496 -19.60 3.77 33.12
N GLU A 497 -18.64 4.68 32.96
CA GLU A 497 -17.26 4.45 33.41
C GLU A 497 -17.08 4.63 34.94
N TYR A 498 -17.98 5.35 35.60
CA TYR A 498 -17.89 5.68 37.02
C TYR A 498 -19.22 5.42 37.71
N ALA A 499 -19.20 4.55 38.72
CA ALA A 499 -20.34 4.39 39.62
C ALA A 499 -20.38 5.58 40.59
N PHE A 500 -21.53 6.24 40.66
CA PHE A 500 -21.75 7.40 41.52
C PHE A 500 -22.81 7.09 42.57
N LEU A 501 -22.45 7.28 43.84
CA LEU A 501 -23.39 7.17 44.94
C LEU A 501 -23.10 8.24 46.00
N THR A 502 -24.12 8.58 46.78
CA THR A 502 -23.95 9.41 47.97
C THR A 502 -24.31 8.63 49.22
N VAL A 503 -23.65 8.95 50.34
CA VAL A 503 -23.96 8.41 51.66
C VAL A 503 -24.16 9.55 52.65
N ASP A 504 -25.02 9.34 53.64
CA ASP A 504 -25.23 10.31 54.71
C ASP A 504 -24.09 10.30 55.75
N ASN A 505 -24.24 11.13 56.78
CA ASN A 505 -23.31 11.24 57.90
C ASN A 505 -23.15 9.95 58.72
N GLU A 506 -24.07 9.00 58.58
CA GLU A 506 -24.10 7.72 59.28
C GLU A 506 -23.56 6.58 58.38
N GLY A 507 -23.19 6.89 57.14
CA GLY A 507 -22.61 5.96 56.17
C GLY A 507 -23.64 5.12 55.42
N LEU A 508 -24.92 5.53 55.42
CA LEU A 508 -25.99 4.87 54.70
C LEU A 508 -26.15 5.46 53.30
N ILE A 509 -26.33 4.60 52.29
CA ILE A 509 -26.47 5.02 50.89
C ILE A 509 -27.78 5.78 50.67
N GLN A 510 -27.68 6.99 50.10
CA GLN A 510 -28.78 7.93 49.87
C GLN A 510 -29.13 8.08 48.39
N THR A 511 -28.18 7.85 47.49
CA THR A 511 -28.42 7.83 46.05
C THR A 511 -27.64 6.71 45.40
N TRP A 512 -28.15 6.20 44.29
CA TRP A 512 -27.56 5.08 43.57
C TRP A 512 -27.88 5.19 42.08
N ASN A 513 -26.89 5.53 41.26
CA ASN A 513 -27.11 5.65 39.82
C ASN A 513 -27.07 4.28 39.11
N ASP A 514 -27.54 4.23 37.86
CA ASP A 514 -27.54 3.00 37.06
C ASP A 514 -26.14 2.41 36.90
N SER A 515 -25.10 3.23 36.76
CA SER A 515 -23.71 2.76 36.73
C SER A 515 -23.29 2.05 38.03
N ALA A 516 -23.76 2.51 39.19
CA ALA A 516 -23.53 1.86 40.48
C ALA A 516 -24.34 0.55 40.60
N ALA A 517 -25.58 0.53 40.09
CA ALA A 517 -26.40 -0.68 40.04
C ALA A 517 -25.74 -1.77 39.18
N ASN A 518 -25.23 -1.39 38.01
CA ASN A 518 -24.50 -2.28 37.12
C ASN A 518 -23.19 -2.77 37.75
N LEU A 519 -22.42 -1.88 38.39
CA LEU A 519 -21.11 -2.25 38.92
C LEU A 519 -21.18 -3.16 40.15
N PHE A 520 -22.09 -2.88 41.09
CA PHE A 520 -22.19 -3.60 42.36
C PHE A 520 -23.30 -4.66 42.39
N GLY A 521 -24.22 -4.65 41.42
CA GLY A 521 -25.28 -5.65 41.28
C GLY A 521 -26.46 -5.50 42.25
N TYR A 522 -26.52 -4.39 42.99
CA TYR A 522 -27.70 -4.02 43.78
C TYR A 522 -28.59 -3.10 42.97
N ASP A 523 -29.90 -3.40 42.92
CA ASP A 523 -30.87 -2.42 42.44
C ASP A 523 -30.93 -1.21 43.38
N GLU A 524 -31.32 -0.05 42.88
CA GLU A 524 -31.39 1.18 43.67
C GLU A 524 -32.25 1.02 44.92
N THR A 525 -33.39 0.32 44.83
CA THR A 525 -34.29 0.14 45.98
C THR A 525 -33.69 -0.71 47.10
N ALA A 526 -32.81 -1.65 46.77
CA ALA A 526 -32.08 -2.49 47.70
C ALA A 526 -30.82 -1.80 48.23
N ALA A 527 -30.18 -0.96 47.41
CA ALA A 527 -28.99 -0.21 47.77
C ALA A 527 -29.30 0.98 48.70
N LEU A 528 -30.43 1.66 48.51
CA LEU A 528 -30.82 2.80 49.34
C LEU A 528 -31.04 2.37 50.81
N GLY A 529 -30.36 3.07 51.72
CA GLY A 529 -30.32 2.78 53.15
C GLY A 529 -29.36 1.66 53.55
N MET A 530 -28.66 1.03 52.60
CA MET A 530 -27.64 0.01 52.89
C MET A 530 -26.38 0.67 53.48
N PRO A 531 -25.75 0.08 54.52
CA PRO A 531 -24.47 0.54 55.02
C PRO A 531 -23.34 0.36 53.99
N ILE A 532 -22.55 1.39 53.74
CA ILE A 532 -21.45 1.33 52.75
C ILE A 532 -20.36 0.28 53.06
N GLN A 533 -20.24 -0.11 54.33
CA GLN A 533 -19.35 -1.18 54.78
C GLN A 533 -19.67 -2.54 54.16
N ASP A 534 -20.90 -2.76 53.68
CA ASP A 534 -21.33 -4.02 53.07
C ASP A 534 -20.81 -4.16 51.63
N LEU A 535 -20.30 -3.08 51.03
CA LEU A 535 -19.59 -3.10 49.74
C LEU A 535 -18.10 -3.50 49.88
N HIS A 536 -17.61 -3.69 51.11
CA HIS A 536 -16.22 -4.06 51.39
C HIS A 536 -16.08 -5.53 51.75
N THR A 537 -14.89 -6.10 51.52
CA THR A 537 -14.62 -7.50 51.90
C THR A 537 -14.75 -7.70 53.42
N THR A 538 -15.15 -8.89 53.86
CA THR A 538 -15.36 -9.18 55.30
C THR A 538 -14.09 -8.90 56.13
N THR A 539 -12.92 -9.09 55.54
CA THR A 539 -11.61 -8.78 56.14
C THR A 539 -11.41 -7.28 56.36
N GLU A 540 -11.79 -6.46 55.38
CA GLU A 540 -11.61 -5.00 55.44
C GLU A 540 -12.68 -4.31 56.30
N HIS A 541 -13.90 -4.84 56.28
CA HIS A 541 -14.97 -4.46 57.20
C HIS A 541 -14.54 -4.70 58.66
N GLY A 542 -14.05 -5.90 58.99
CA GLY A 542 -13.59 -6.23 60.35
C GLY A 542 -12.40 -5.41 60.84
N ALA A 543 -11.65 -4.76 59.93
CA ALA A 543 -10.55 -3.86 60.24
C ALA A 543 -10.97 -2.38 60.42
N GLY A 544 -12.27 -2.06 60.25
CA GLY A 544 -12.80 -0.69 60.38
C GLY A 544 -12.36 0.26 59.27
N ARG A 545 -12.03 -0.26 58.08
CA ARG A 545 -11.54 0.53 56.95
C ARG A 545 -12.57 1.55 56.41
N PRO A 546 -13.86 1.22 56.24
CA PRO A 546 -14.87 2.15 55.70
C PRO A 546 -15.06 3.41 56.57
N ASP A 547 -15.23 3.23 57.88
CA ASP A 547 -15.42 4.34 58.83
C ASP A 547 -14.22 5.29 58.85
N ARG A 548 -13.01 4.72 58.74
CA ARG A 548 -11.77 5.51 58.71
C ARG A 548 -11.68 6.38 57.46
N LEU A 549 -12.14 5.90 56.31
CA LEU A 549 -12.14 6.64 55.05
C LEU A 549 -13.15 7.80 55.09
N LEU A 550 -14.36 7.57 55.61
CA LEU A 550 -15.35 8.64 55.80
C LEU A 550 -14.85 9.70 56.80
N GLN A 551 -14.23 9.28 57.91
CA GLN A 551 -13.66 10.21 58.88
C GLN A 551 -12.51 11.03 58.29
N GLN A 552 -11.67 10.42 57.44
CA GLN A 552 -10.61 11.15 56.72
C GLN A 552 -11.20 12.18 55.76
N ALA A 553 -12.20 11.81 54.96
CA ALA A 553 -12.88 12.73 54.05
C ALA A 553 -13.55 13.90 54.81
N ARG A 554 -14.14 13.64 55.99
CA ARG A 554 -14.76 14.68 56.82
C ARG A 554 -13.77 15.76 57.26
N HIS A 555 -12.56 15.35 57.63
CA HIS A 555 -11.53 16.25 58.13
C HIS A 555 -10.72 16.92 57.02
N ALA A 556 -10.44 16.20 55.93
CA ALA A 556 -9.57 16.68 54.84
C ALA A 556 -10.34 17.24 53.62
N GLY A 557 -11.66 17.04 53.55
CA GLY A 557 -12.49 17.36 52.38
C GLY A 557 -12.62 16.22 51.38
N GLU A 558 -11.59 15.37 51.29
CA GLU A 558 -11.55 14.21 50.40
C GLU A 558 -10.74 13.04 51.00
N ALA A 559 -10.97 11.83 50.52
CA ALA A 559 -10.15 10.64 50.78
C ALA A 559 -10.12 9.72 49.55
N SER A 560 -9.09 8.86 49.47
CA SER A 560 -8.91 7.91 48.36
C SER A 560 -8.56 6.53 48.91
N ASP A 561 -9.04 5.49 48.23
CA ASP A 561 -8.75 4.11 48.58
C ASP A 561 -8.71 3.22 47.34
N ASP A 562 -7.78 2.27 47.31
CA ASP A 562 -7.80 1.16 46.35
C ASP A 562 -7.84 -0.19 47.10
N GLY A 563 -8.59 -1.14 46.54
CA GLY A 563 -8.80 -2.44 47.15
C GLY A 563 -9.96 -3.22 46.57
N TYR A 564 -10.19 -4.42 47.11
CA TYR A 564 -11.29 -5.26 46.65
C TYR A 564 -12.63 -4.76 47.20
N ARG A 565 -13.66 -4.86 46.37
CA ARG A 565 -15.05 -4.59 46.71
C ARG A 565 -15.88 -5.81 46.39
N VAL A 566 -17.00 -5.94 47.09
CA VAL A 566 -17.88 -7.10 47.00
C VAL A 566 -19.19 -6.67 46.34
N ARG A 567 -19.61 -7.43 45.33
CA ARG A 567 -20.91 -7.27 44.68
C ARG A 567 -22.02 -7.98 45.46
N ALA A 568 -23.27 -7.72 45.10
CA ALA A 568 -24.45 -8.37 45.69
C ALA A 568 -24.42 -9.91 45.62
N ASP A 569 -23.79 -10.47 44.59
CA ASP A 569 -23.64 -11.91 44.39
C ASP A 569 -22.46 -12.52 45.20
N GLY A 570 -21.70 -11.69 45.92
CA GLY A 570 -20.53 -12.07 46.69
C GLY A 570 -19.22 -12.12 45.88
N SER A 571 -19.24 -11.80 44.58
CA SER A 571 -18.02 -11.72 43.78
C SER A 571 -17.16 -10.51 44.16
N GLU A 572 -15.85 -10.69 44.15
CA GLU A 572 -14.88 -9.63 44.44
C GLU A 572 -14.37 -8.98 43.15
N PHE A 573 -14.24 -7.66 43.13
CA PHE A 573 -13.55 -6.91 42.07
C PHE A 573 -12.62 -5.85 42.65
N TYR A 574 -11.61 -5.46 41.87
CA TYR A 574 -10.62 -4.48 42.33
C TYR A 574 -11.04 -3.08 41.92
N ALA A 575 -11.19 -2.17 42.88
CA ALA A 575 -11.69 -0.82 42.64
C ALA A 575 -10.73 0.26 43.15
N ASP A 576 -10.70 1.39 42.44
CA ASP A 576 -10.21 2.67 42.95
C ASP A 576 -11.42 3.53 43.34
N VAL A 577 -11.41 4.11 44.54
CA VAL A 577 -12.54 4.82 45.14
C VAL A 577 -12.13 6.18 45.66
N ARG A 578 -12.87 7.21 45.26
CA ARG A 578 -12.74 8.58 45.77
C ARG A 578 -13.94 8.94 46.63
N TYR A 579 -13.67 9.54 47.79
CA TYR A 579 -14.66 10.02 48.75
C TYR A 579 -14.54 11.54 48.84
N ALA A 580 -15.63 12.27 48.65
CA ALA A 580 -15.69 13.72 48.77
C ALA A 580 -16.75 14.12 49.80
N ALA A 581 -16.41 14.96 50.77
CA ALA A 581 -17.37 15.44 51.77
C ALA A 581 -18.28 16.53 51.18
N LEU A 582 -19.60 16.32 51.27
CA LEU A 582 -20.62 17.28 50.89
C LEU A 582 -20.94 18.17 52.10
N ARG A 583 -20.88 19.49 51.93
CA ARG A 583 -21.15 20.47 53.00
C ARG A 583 -22.37 21.29 52.65
N ASP A 584 -23.21 21.55 53.64
CA ASP A 584 -24.32 22.50 53.51
C ASP A 584 -23.83 23.95 53.66
N ASP A 585 -24.67 24.93 53.31
CA ASP A 585 -24.39 26.38 53.31
C ASP A 585 -23.90 26.91 54.68
N ASP A 586 -24.20 26.22 55.79
CA ASP A 586 -23.72 26.52 57.15
C ASP A 586 -22.37 25.84 57.52
N SER A 587 -21.65 25.27 56.53
CA SER A 587 -20.30 24.65 56.61
C SER A 587 -20.17 23.32 57.36
N ASP A 588 -21.26 22.74 57.86
CA ASP A 588 -21.28 21.38 58.40
C ASP A 588 -21.39 20.33 57.28
N VAL A 589 -20.73 19.17 57.46
CA VAL A 589 -20.77 18.06 56.50
C VAL A 589 -22.13 17.38 56.61
N ASP A 590 -22.87 17.32 55.51
CA ASP A 590 -24.22 16.75 55.41
C ASP A 590 -24.20 15.31 54.84
N GLY A 591 -23.13 14.95 54.14
CA GLY A 591 -22.92 13.60 53.62
C GLY A 591 -21.63 13.49 52.82
N TYR A 592 -21.49 12.44 52.02
CA TYR A 592 -20.32 12.18 51.20
C TYR A 592 -20.74 11.70 49.81
N ALA A 593 -20.12 12.23 48.77
CA ALA A 593 -20.20 11.71 47.42
C ALA A 593 -19.04 10.74 47.16
N LEU A 594 -19.34 9.64 46.48
CA LEU A 594 -18.36 8.63 46.14
C LEU A 594 -18.38 8.34 44.66
N ILE A 595 -17.17 8.23 44.12
CA ILE A 595 -16.93 7.81 42.75
C ILE A 595 -16.09 6.53 42.81
N VAL A 596 -16.61 5.46 42.23
CA VAL A 596 -15.97 4.14 42.20
C VAL A 596 -15.64 3.78 40.74
N ARG A 597 -14.39 3.39 40.50
CA ARG A 597 -13.91 2.91 39.20
C ARG A 597 -13.38 1.48 39.32
N ASP A 598 -13.81 0.58 38.45
CA ASP A 598 -13.27 -0.78 38.34
C ASP A 598 -11.91 -0.75 37.61
N MET A 599 -10.90 -1.38 38.21
CA MET A 599 -9.52 -1.43 37.67
C MET A 599 -9.12 -2.87 37.27
N THR A 600 -10.08 -3.80 37.26
CA THR A 600 -9.84 -5.23 37.00
C THR A 600 -9.27 -5.49 35.60
N ASP A 601 -9.70 -4.74 34.59
CA ASP A 601 -9.30 -4.96 33.18
C ASP A 601 -7.87 -4.49 32.87
N GLN A 602 -7.38 -3.42 33.50
CA GLN A 602 -6.01 -2.94 33.28
C GLN A 602 -4.96 -3.95 33.77
N ARG A 603 -5.28 -4.74 34.80
CA ARG A 603 -4.46 -5.86 35.26
C ARG A 603 -4.55 -7.10 34.36
N ARG A 604 -5.67 -7.30 33.65
CA ARG A 604 -5.79 -8.34 32.61
C ARG A 604 -4.94 -8.02 31.37
N GLN A 605 -4.71 -6.74 31.07
CA GLN A 605 -3.94 -6.28 29.91
C GLN A 605 -2.46 -6.70 29.93
N GLN A 606 -1.83 -6.86 31.10
CA GLN A 606 -0.46 -7.37 31.19
C GLN A 606 -0.35 -8.86 30.80
N ARG A 607 -1.35 -9.68 31.15
CA ARG A 607 -1.46 -11.07 30.67
C ARG A 607 -1.89 -11.16 29.20
N ARG A 608 -2.50 -10.09 28.69
CA ARG A 608 -2.92 -9.96 27.29
C ARG A 608 -1.71 -9.88 26.36
N THR A 609 -0.58 -9.28 26.76
CA THR A 609 0.63 -9.17 25.93
C THR A 609 1.32 -10.51 25.71
N GLU A 610 1.39 -11.38 26.71
CA GLU A 610 1.92 -12.75 26.57
C GLU A 610 1.01 -13.59 25.66
N ARG A 611 -0.32 -13.49 25.87
CA ARG A 611 -1.31 -14.09 24.97
C ARG A 611 -1.28 -13.47 23.55
N PHE A 612 -0.83 -12.23 23.39
CA PHE A 612 -0.79 -11.53 22.09
C PHE A 612 0.19 -12.18 21.11
N VAL A 613 1.35 -12.66 21.60
CA VAL A 613 2.33 -13.37 20.76
C VAL A 613 1.84 -14.78 20.41
N GLU A 614 1.13 -15.44 21.32
CA GLU A 614 0.54 -16.77 21.08
C GLU A 614 -0.70 -16.72 20.16
N GLU A 615 -1.48 -15.64 20.25
CA GLU A 615 -2.71 -15.43 19.47
C GLU A 615 -2.48 -14.63 18.18
N SER A 616 -1.27 -14.11 17.94
CA SER A 616 -0.90 -13.36 16.74
C SER A 616 -1.27 -14.11 15.44
N GLU A 617 -1.76 -13.37 14.44
CA GLU A 617 -1.99 -13.87 13.07
C GLU A 617 -0.67 -14.04 12.29
N ASP A 618 0.38 -13.33 12.72
CA ASP A 618 1.73 -13.57 12.23
C ASP A 618 2.36 -14.71 13.01
N VAL A 619 3.02 -15.61 12.28
CA VAL A 619 3.83 -16.69 12.87
C VAL A 619 5.22 -16.15 13.14
N VAL A 620 5.66 -16.28 14.38
CA VAL A 620 6.96 -15.82 14.85
C VAL A 620 7.85 -17.02 15.10
N ASN A 621 8.92 -17.12 14.32
CA ASN A 621 9.94 -18.14 14.48
C ASN A 621 11.27 -17.49 14.89
N ILE A 622 12.04 -18.19 15.71
CA ILE A 622 13.48 -17.92 15.87
C ILE A 622 14.21 -19.05 15.16
N VAL A 623 15.18 -18.71 14.33
CA VAL A 623 15.96 -19.66 13.56
C VAL A 623 17.45 -19.41 13.74
N ASP A 624 18.25 -20.47 13.68
CA ASP A 624 19.70 -20.40 13.67
C ASP A 624 20.22 -19.83 12.34
N PRO A 625 21.49 -19.38 12.27
CA PRO A 625 22.09 -18.84 11.04
C PRO A 625 22.09 -19.79 9.83
N ASP A 626 21.83 -21.08 10.03
CA ASP A 626 21.72 -22.09 8.97
C ASP A 626 20.26 -22.38 8.53
N GLY A 627 19.29 -21.70 9.13
CA GLY A 627 17.86 -21.83 8.83
C GLY A 627 17.13 -22.91 9.66
N THR A 628 17.79 -23.49 10.66
CA THR A 628 17.15 -24.43 11.61
C THR A 628 16.23 -23.68 12.56
N VAL A 629 14.98 -24.12 12.72
CA VAL A 629 14.01 -23.45 13.60
C VAL A 629 14.26 -23.83 15.06
N THR A 630 14.58 -22.86 15.92
CA THR A 630 14.82 -23.06 17.36
C THR A 630 13.60 -22.75 18.22
N TYR A 631 12.71 -21.88 17.71
CA TYR A 631 11.43 -21.57 18.33
C TYR A 631 10.39 -21.30 17.25
N ALA A 632 9.16 -21.72 17.50
CA ALA A 632 7.99 -21.35 16.70
C ALA A 632 6.81 -21.01 17.63
N SER A 633 6.14 -19.89 17.35
CA SER A 633 4.95 -19.48 18.11
C SER A 633 3.79 -20.44 17.89
N GLY A 634 2.88 -20.53 18.87
CA GLY A 634 1.66 -21.35 18.79
C GLY A 634 0.74 -21.00 17.61
N SER A 635 0.88 -19.81 17.03
CA SER A 635 0.18 -19.38 15.81
C SER A 635 0.54 -20.22 14.59
N ALA A 636 1.70 -20.89 14.54
CA ALA A 636 2.09 -21.76 13.42
C ALA A 636 1.05 -22.87 13.12
N LYS A 637 0.42 -23.40 14.17
CA LYS A 637 -0.62 -24.45 14.06
C LYS A 637 -1.91 -23.94 13.46
N ARG A 638 -2.29 -22.72 13.81
CA ARG A 638 -3.55 -22.10 13.36
C ARG A 638 -3.40 -21.56 11.94
N VAL A 639 -2.31 -20.85 11.67
CA VAL A 639 -2.11 -20.11 10.41
C VAL A 639 -1.63 -21.04 9.30
N PHE A 640 -0.68 -21.93 9.58
CA PHE A 640 -0.07 -22.80 8.56
C PHE A 640 -0.35 -24.30 8.76
N GLY A 641 -1.11 -24.68 9.80
CA GLY A 641 -1.44 -26.07 10.10
C GLY A 641 -0.31 -26.89 10.75
N TYR A 642 0.90 -26.32 10.87
CA TYR A 642 2.06 -27.03 11.43
C TYR A 642 2.05 -26.99 12.95
N ASP A 643 2.18 -28.15 13.57
CA ASP A 643 2.42 -28.19 15.02
C ASP A 643 3.80 -27.55 15.33
N PRO A 644 3.87 -26.50 16.19
CA PRO A 644 5.10 -25.80 16.50
C PRO A 644 6.20 -26.76 16.97
N ASP A 645 5.84 -27.78 17.75
CA ASP A 645 6.79 -28.77 18.28
C ASP A 645 7.33 -29.71 17.19
N ALA A 646 6.65 -29.82 16.04
CA ALA A 646 7.07 -30.65 14.93
C ALA A 646 7.97 -29.93 13.92
N ILE A 647 8.00 -28.59 13.95
CA ILE A 647 8.84 -27.76 13.07
C ILE A 647 10.10 -27.24 13.76
N VAL A 648 10.16 -27.26 15.09
CA VAL A 648 11.39 -27.03 15.84
C VAL A 648 12.41 -28.13 15.50
N ASP A 649 13.67 -27.74 15.36
CA ASP A 649 14.82 -28.53 14.88
C ASP A 649 14.78 -28.95 13.39
N GLU A 650 13.75 -28.54 12.64
CA GLU A 650 13.69 -28.72 11.17
C GLU A 650 14.20 -27.47 10.43
N ASN A 651 14.53 -27.63 9.14
CA ASN A 651 15.00 -26.51 8.32
C ASN A 651 13.83 -25.79 7.63
N LEU A 652 13.74 -24.46 7.82
CA LEU A 652 12.66 -23.64 7.27
C LEU A 652 12.55 -23.74 5.73
N PHE A 653 13.66 -23.88 5.02
CA PHE A 653 13.68 -23.88 3.55
C PHE A 653 13.02 -25.11 2.95
N ASP A 654 12.90 -26.22 3.68
CA ASP A 654 12.29 -27.44 3.19
C ASP A 654 10.79 -27.32 2.97
N TYR A 655 10.16 -26.34 3.62
CA TYR A 655 8.75 -26.02 3.50
C TYR A 655 8.45 -25.03 2.36
N LEU A 656 9.47 -24.45 1.72
CA LEU A 656 9.30 -23.47 0.64
C LEU A 656 9.18 -24.13 -0.75
N HIS A 657 8.35 -23.52 -1.60
CA HIS A 657 8.15 -23.92 -2.99
C HIS A 657 9.45 -23.83 -3.79
N PRO A 658 9.78 -24.84 -4.63
CA PRO A 658 11.00 -24.88 -5.44
C PRO A 658 11.29 -23.59 -6.22
N ASP A 659 10.29 -23.07 -6.96
CA ASP A 659 10.41 -21.84 -7.77
C ASP A 659 10.85 -20.58 -7.00
N GLY A 660 10.62 -20.53 -5.68
CA GLY A 660 10.95 -19.36 -4.84
C GLY A 660 12.03 -19.62 -3.79
N ARG A 661 12.46 -20.88 -3.61
CA ARG A 661 13.35 -21.30 -2.53
C ARG A 661 14.73 -20.66 -2.64
N GLU A 662 15.32 -20.64 -3.83
CA GLU A 662 16.67 -20.11 -4.06
C GLU A 662 16.77 -18.62 -3.70
N LYS A 663 15.80 -17.82 -4.16
CA LYS A 663 15.70 -16.39 -3.86
C LYS A 663 15.46 -16.13 -2.36
N ALA A 664 14.64 -16.94 -1.71
CA ALA A 664 14.39 -16.82 -0.27
C ALA A 664 15.64 -17.16 0.56
N MET A 665 16.41 -18.17 0.17
CA MET A 665 17.70 -18.52 0.80
C MET A 665 18.73 -17.42 0.63
N GLU A 666 18.90 -16.89 -0.59
CA GLU A 666 19.82 -15.77 -0.85
C GLU A 666 19.49 -14.55 0.01
N THR A 667 18.19 -14.25 0.15
CA THR A 667 17.70 -13.15 0.99
C THR A 667 17.92 -13.39 2.49
N PHE A 668 17.80 -14.64 2.93
CA PHE A 668 18.05 -15.00 4.33
C PHE A 668 19.53 -14.91 4.69
N PHE A 669 20.41 -15.48 3.87
CA PHE A 669 21.85 -15.49 4.15
C PHE A 669 22.49 -14.11 4.03
N SER A 670 21.97 -13.22 3.17
CA SER A 670 22.41 -11.82 3.19
C SER A 670 22.05 -11.13 4.51
N CYS A 671 20.86 -11.41 5.09
CA CYS A 671 20.47 -10.93 6.41
C CYS A 671 21.29 -11.56 7.56
N VAL A 672 21.87 -12.74 7.38
CA VAL A 672 22.83 -13.30 8.37
C VAL A 672 24.12 -12.47 8.40
N GLU A 673 24.59 -12.03 7.24
CA GLU A 673 25.85 -11.28 7.09
C GLU A 673 25.70 -9.78 7.46
N GLU A 674 24.49 -9.24 7.35
CA GLU A 674 24.17 -7.82 7.57
C GLU A 674 23.12 -7.61 8.69
N SER A 675 23.28 -6.59 9.55
CA SER A 675 22.36 -6.36 10.69
C SER A 675 20.99 -5.73 10.33
N ASN A 676 20.54 -5.83 9.07
CA ASN A 676 19.33 -5.18 8.57
C ASN A 676 18.12 -6.13 8.53
N SER A 677 16.90 -5.59 8.63
CA SER A 677 15.68 -6.37 8.40
C SER A 677 15.34 -6.42 6.91
N ILE A 678 15.09 -7.60 6.37
CA ILE A 678 14.75 -7.79 4.95
C ILE A 678 13.44 -8.56 4.82
N THR A 679 12.59 -8.15 3.88
CA THR A 679 11.30 -8.80 3.60
C THR A 679 11.35 -9.48 2.22
N THR A 680 10.79 -10.68 2.11
CA THR A 680 10.67 -11.42 0.86
C THR A 680 9.33 -12.14 0.79
N GLU A 681 8.84 -12.41 -0.40
CA GLU A 681 7.63 -13.20 -0.61
C GLU A 681 8.00 -14.59 -1.10
N CYS A 682 7.35 -15.61 -0.54
CA CYS A 682 7.55 -16.99 -0.96
C CYS A 682 6.24 -17.79 -0.82
N ARG A 683 6.26 -19.02 -1.35
CA ARG A 683 5.15 -19.96 -1.18
C ARG A 683 5.56 -21.04 -0.19
N LEU A 684 4.74 -21.26 0.83
CA LEU A 684 4.97 -22.25 1.88
C LEU A 684 3.97 -23.39 1.71
N ARG A 685 4.44 -24.64 1.83
CA ARG A 685 3.57 -25.81 1.70
C ARG A 685 2.85 -26.05 3.02
N SER A 686 1.53 -26.15 3.03
CA SER A 686 0.73 -26.62 4.16
C SER A 686 0.92 -28.13 4.41
N PRO A 687 0.68 -28.66 5.64
CA PRO A 687 0.65 -30.10 5.90
C PRO A 687 -0.32 -30.88 4.99
N ASP A 688 -1.41 -30.23 4.56
CA ASP A 688 -2.44 -30.84 3.70
C ASP A 688 -2.04 -30.87 2.21
N GLY A 689 -0.92 -30.23 1.86
CA GLY A 689 -0.34 -30.25 0.51
C GLY A 689 -0.59 -28.99 -0.33
N ASP A 690 -1.40 -28.05 0.17
CA ASP A 690 -1.69 -26.78 -0.51
C ASP A 690 -0.53 -25.78 -0.39
N TRP A 691 -0.49 -24.80 -1.30
CA TRP A 691 0.53 -23.74 -1.30
C TRP A 691 -0.06 -22.42 -0.81
N LEU A 692 0.46 -21.94 0.32
CA LEU A 692 0.12 -20.65 0.91
C LEU A 692 1.08 -19.58 0.40
N ASN A 693 0.58 -18.39 0.08
CA ASN A 693 1.41 -17.23 -0.23
C ASN A 693 1.80 -16.54 1.07
N VAL A 694 3.09 -16.47 1.36
CA VAL A 694 3.60 -15.99 2.65
C VAL A 694 4.57 -14.84 2.43
N GLU A 695 4.31 -13.71 3.09
CA GLU A 695 5.29 -12.64 3.25
C GLU A 695 6.18 -12.97 4.45
N VAL A 696 7.49 -12.99 4.25
CA VAL A 696 8.48 -13.37 5.26
C VAL A 696 9.41 -12.20 5.53
N ARG A 697 9.53 -11.81 6.81
CA ARG A 697 10.45 -10.78 7.28
C ARG A 697 11.51 -11.38 8.18
N TYR A 698 12.77 -11.21 7.78
CA TYR A 698 13.95 -11.64 8.53
C TYR A 698 14.54 -10.48 9.32
N ARG A 699 14.99 -10.73 10.54
CA ARG A 699 15.77 -9.79 11.34
C ARG A 699 16.88 -10.53 12.08
N ASN A 700 18.11 -10.06 11.90
CA ASN A 700 19.27 -10.60 12.60
C ASN A 700 19.30 -10.11 14.06
N MET A 701 19.17 -11.03 15.02
CA MET A 701 19.21 -10.77 16.46
C MET A 701 20.29 -11.62 17.15
N LEU A 702 21.34 -12.02 16.42
CA LEU A 702 22.42 -12.86 16.95
C LEU A 702 23.24 -12.19 18.07
N ASP A 703 23.27 -10.86 18.08
CA ASP A 703 23.95 -10.05 19.11
C ASP A 703 23.03 -9.63 20.29
N ASP A 704 21.76 -10.05 20.31
CA ASP A 704 20.78 -9.70 21.36
C ASP A 704 20.74 -10.75 22.47
N ASP A 705 20.97 -10.31 23.72
CA ASP A 705 21.07 -11.15 24.92
C ASP A 705 19.78 -11.93 25.27
N ALA A 706 18.63 -11.61 24.66
CA ALA A 706 17.36 -12.26 24.93
C ALA A 706 16.89 -13.21 23.82
N ILE A 707 17.29 -12.98 22.56
CA ILE A 707 16.81 -13.76 21.40
C ILE A 707 17.89 -14.69 20.84
N GLU A 708 19.17 -14.28 20.84
CA GLU A 708 20.34 -15.08 20.41
C GLU A 708 20.10 -15.89 19.11
N GLY A 709 19.50 -15.29 18.07
CA GLY A 709 19.10 -15.99 16.83
C GLY A 709 18.59 -15.05 15.73
N MET A 710 18.06 -15.59 14.63
CA MET A 710 17.35 -14.81 13.62
C MET A 710 15.86 -14.85 13.87
N LEU A 711 15.25 -13.67 13.99
CA LEU A 711 13.81 -13.52 14.17
C LEU A 711 13.13 -13.48 12.81
N VAL A 712 12.17 -14.38 12.59
CA VAL A 712 11.45 -14.56 11.33
C VAL A 712 9.96 -14.38 11.58
N TYR A 713 9.36 -13.39 10.92
CA TYR A 713 7.91 -13.21 10.89
C TYR A 713 7.38 -13.77 9.58
N LEU A 714 6.35 -14.59 9.64
CA LEU A 714 5.67 -15.15 8.48
C LEU A 714 4.19 -14.76 8.55
N ARG A 715 3.72 -14.05 7.52
CA ARG A 715 2.32 -13.64 7.37
C ARG A 715 1.69 -14.32 6.16
N ASP A 716 0.57 -15.01 6.36
CA ASP A 716 -0.25 -15.49 5.24
C ASP A 716 -0.90 -14.31 4.51
N VAL A 717 -0.68 -14.18 3.20
CA VAL A 717 -1.27 -13.16 2.33
C VAL A 717 -2.11 -13.79 1.20
N THR A 718 -2.46 -15.06 1.33
CA THR A 718 -3.23 -15.82 0.32
C THR A 718 -4.60 -15.19 0.10
N GLU A 719 -5.36 -14.94 1.19
CA GLU A 719 -6.71 -14.36 1.11
C GLU A 719 -6.69 -12.94 0.52
N LYS A 720 -5.71 -12.10 0.92
CA LYS A 720 -5.50 -10.75 0.37
C LYS A 720 -5.27 -10.76 -1.14
N LYS A 721 -4.47 -11.71 -1.65
CA LYS A 721 -4.20 -11.84 -3.10
C LYS A 721 -5.40 -12.37 -3.87
N GLU A 722 -6.21 -13.24 -3.28
CA GLU A 722 -7.45 -13.72 -3.92
C GLU A 722 -8.54 -12.66 -3.93
N ARG A 723 -8.71 -11.89 -2.84
CA ARG A 723 -9.66 -10.76 -2.77
C ARG A 723 -9.34 -9.68 -3.79
N ALA A 724 -8.07 -9.29 -3.93
CA ALA A 724 -7.66 -8.26 -4.90
C ALA A 724 -7.97 -8.67 -6.36
N ARG A 725 -7.80 -9.95 -6.71
CA ARG A 725 -8.18 -10.45 -8.05
C ARG A 725 -9.68 -10.54 -8.24
N ARG A 726 -10.43 -10.99 -7.22
CA ARG A 726 -11.90 -11.04 -7.28
C ARG A 726 -12.49 -9.63 -7.43
N PHE A 727 -11.91 -8.63 -6.78
CA PHE A 727 -12.32 -7.23 -6.93
C PHE A 727 -12.09 -6.70 -8.35
N GLU A 728 -10.91 -6.92 -8.95
CA GLU A 728 -10.65 -6.52 -10.34
C GLU A 728 -11.67 -7.12 -11.31
N SER A 729 -12.09 -8.37 -11.10
CA SER A 729 -13.15 -9.00 -11.90
C SER A 729 -14.52 -8.36 -11.67
N ILE A 730 -14.94 -8.15 -10.43
CA ILE A 730 -16.27 -7.57 -10.12
C ILE A 730 -16.39 -6.12 -10.61
N PHE A 731 -15.36 -5.31 -10.39
CA PHE A 731 -15.34 -3.91 -10.79
C PHE A 731 -15.45 -3.78 -12.31
N ASN A 732 -14.67 -4.57 -13.07
CA ASN A 732 -14.66 -4.50 -14.54
C ASN A 732 -15.81 -5.24 -15.24
N GLN A 733 -16.43 -6.25 -14.61
CA GLN A 733 -17.51 -7.05 -15.23
C GLN A 733 -18.93 -6.54 -14.94
N THR A 734 -19.10 -5.43 -14.22
CA THR A 734 -20.42 -4.87 -13.95
C THR A 734 -20.92 -4.05 -15.14
N PHE A 735 -22.13 -4.31 -15.67
CA PHE A 735 -22.75 -3.56 -16.79
C PHE A 735 -23.11 -2.09 -16.48
N GLN A 736 -22.96 -1.66 -15.22
CA GLN A 736 -23.10 -0.27 -14.80
C GLN A 736 -21.77 0.45 -14.91
N PHE A 737 -21.80 1.69 -15.38
CA PHE A 737 -20.66 2.59 -15.36
C PHE A 737 -20.32 2.87 -13.91
N THR A 738 -19.14 2.44 -13.45
CA THR A 738 -18.72 2.60 -12.07
C THR A 738 -17.36 3.25 -12.02
N GLY A 739 -17.24 4.32 -11.25
CA GLY A 739 -15.98 5.02 -11.03
C GLY A 739 -15.74 5.32 -9.56
N LEU A 740 -14.47 5.33 -9.17
CA LEU A 740 -13.99 5.80 -7.88
C LEU A 740 -13.32 7.15 -8.09
N LEU A 741 -13.73 8.15 -7.33
CA LEU A 741 -13.18 9.49 -7.37
C LEU A 741 -12.64 9.91 -6.00
N GLU A 742 -11.63 10.77 -5.99
CA GLU A 742 -11.26 11.53 -4.79
C GLU A 742 -12.35 12.58 -4.46
N PRO A 743 -12.40 13.11 -3.22
CA PRO A 743 -13.39 14.12 -2.84
C PRO A 743 -13.38 15.41 -3.68
N ASP A 744 -12.28 15.69 -4.39
CA ASP A 744 -12.18 16.82 -5.32
C ASP A 744 -12.70 16.52 -6.74
N GLY A 745 -13.13 15.28 -6.99
CA GLY A 745 -13.64 14.81 -8.27
C GLY A 745 -12.59 14.17 -9.18
N THR A 746 -11.34 14.04 -8.76
CA THR A 746 -10.29 13.37 -9.53
C THR A 746 -10.57 11.88 -9.69
N VAL A 747 -10.52 11.35 -10.91
CA VAL A 747 -10.80 9.93 -11.17
C VAL A 747 -9.64 9.05 -10.69
N VAL A 748 -9.93 8.16 -9.74
CA VAL A 748 -9.01 7.15 -9.22
C VAL A 748 -9.07 5.87 -10.06
N GLU A 749 -10.28 5.45 -10.42
CA GLU A 749 -10.54 4.23 -11.19
C GLU A 749 -11.87 4.35 -11.93
N ILE A 750 -11.99 3.73 -13.10
CA ILE A 750 -13.24 3.58 -13.83
C ILE A 750 -13.28 2.21 -14.48
N ASN A 751 -14.44 1.56 -14.47
CA ASN A 751 -14.56 0.20 -14.96
C ASN A 751 -14.63 0.10 -16.48
N ASP A 752 -14.37 -1.09 -17.01
CA ASP A 752 -14.31 -1.30 -18.47
C ASP A 752 -15.66 -1.07 -19.15
N ALA A 753 -16.79 -1.39 -18.51
CA ALA A 753 -18.12 -1.10 -19.06
C ALA A 753 -18.33 0.39 -19.38
N ALA A 754 -17.77 1.29 -18.56
CA ALA A 754 -17.76 2.72 -18.83
C ALA A 754 -16.84 3.09 -20.00
N LEU A 755 -15.63 2.52 -20.04
CA LEU A 755 -14.66 2.80 -21.10
C LEU A 755 -15.17 2.33 -22.47
N ASP A 756 -15.75 1.13 -22.53
CA ASP A 756 -16.29 0.52 -23.74
C ASP A 756 -17.50 1.30 -24.27
N PHE A 757 -18.41 1.73 -23.39
CA PHE A 757 -19.56 2.56 -23.78
C PHE A 757 -19.15 3.87 -24.47
N GLY A 758 -18.05 4.47 -24.02
CA GLY A 758 -17.50 5.69 -24.58
C GLY A 758 -16.52 5.50 -25.74
N GLY A 759 -15.97 4.29 -25.91
CA GLY A 759 -14.86 4.01 -26.81
C GLY A 759 -13.57 4.75 -26.43
N PHE A 760 -13.31 4.92 -25.13
CA PHE A 760 -12.20 5.73 -24.63
C PHE A 760 -11.10 4.91 -23.98
N ASP A 761 -9.86 5.41 -24.03
CA ASP A 761 -8.73 4.81 -23.33
C ASP A 761 -8.73 5.19 -21.84
N ARG A 762 -8.42 4.22 -20.98
CA ARG A 762 -8.37 4.39 -19.52
C ARG A 762 -7.50 5.58 -19.08
N GLU A 763 -6.37 5.81 -19.76
CA GLU A 763 -5.41 6.89 -19.47
C GLU A 763 -6.01 8.30 -19.63
N GLU A 764 -7.10 8.46 -20.39
CA GLU A 764 -7.78 9.75 -20.56
C GLU A 764 -8.60 10.14 -19.32
N PHE A 765 -8.98 9.16 -18.49
CA PHE A 765 -9.80 9.37 -17.28
C PHE A 765 -8.96 9.49 -16.02
N ILE A 766 -8.06 8.53 -15.78
CA ILE A 766 -7.33 8.43 -14.51
C ILE A 766 -6.49 9.67 -14.24
N GLY A 767 -6.65 10.26 -13.04
CA GLY A 767 -5.92 11.45 -12.60
C GLY A 767 -6.50 12.78 -13.09
N ASN A 768 -7.55 12.77 -13.92
CA ASN A 768 -8.24 13.98 -14.36
C ASN A 768 -9.55 14.17 -13.60
N PRO A 769 -10.07 15.41 -13.46
CA PRO A 769 -11.38 15.66 -12.86
C PRO A 769 -12.51 15.02 -13.69
N PHE A 770 -13.39 14.26 -13.05
CA PHE A 770 -14.44 13.49 -13.72
C PHE A 770 -15.38 14.36 -14.57
N PHE A 771 -15.73 15.55 -14.10
CA PHE A 771 -16.60 16.49 -14.81
C PHE A 771 -15.93 17.14 -16.05
N GLU A 772 -14.60 17.13 -16.14
CA GLU A 772 -13.86 17.63 -17.32
C GLU A 772 -13.74 16.59 -18.45
N THR A 773 -14.17 15.35 -18.20
CA THR A 773 -14.12 14.27 -19.19
C THR A 773 -15.08 14.51 -20.36
N ARG A 774 -14.81 13.87 -21.51
CA ARG A 774 -15.61 14.02 -22.74
C ARG A 774 -17.09 13.65 -22.60
N TRP A 775 -17.43 12.88 -21.57
CA TRP A 775 -18.79 12.49 -21.24
C TRP A 775 -19.72 13.69 -21.01
N TRP A 776 -19.23 14.74 -20.35
CA TRP A 776 -20.07 15.83 -19.83
C TRP A 776 -19.91 17.14 -20.62
N THR A 777 -18.87 17.25 -21.44
CA THR A 777 -18.50 18.49 -22.14
C THR A 777 -19.35 18.80 -23.38
N HIS A 778 -20.34 17.96 -23.71
CA HIS A 778 -21.27 18.21 -24.81
C HIS A 778 -22.30 19.32 -24.50
N SER A 779 -22.48 19.66 -23.22
CA SER A 779 -23.40 20.70 -22.74
C SER A 779 -22.85 21.37 -21.48
N GLU A 780 -22.78 22.71 -21.50
CA GLU A 780 -22.32 23.50 -20.33
C GLU A 780 -23.23 23.29 -19.11
N ALA A 781 -24.54 23.09 -19.33
CA ALA A 781 -25.47 22.81 -18.25
C ALA A 781 -25.24 21.44 -17.60
N VAL A 782 -24.89 20.41 -18.39
CA VAL A 782 -24.59 19.06 -17.87
C VAL A 782 -23.27 19.07 -17.10
N TYR A 783 -22.26 19.76 -17.63
CA TYR A 783 -20.98 19.98 -16.96
C TYR A 783 -21.17 20.57 -15.56
N ASP A 784 -21.89 21.69 -15.46
CA ASP A 784 -22.13 22.39 -14.19
C ASP A 784 -22.93 21.51 -13.20
N GLU A 785 -23.88 20.72 -13.71
CA GLU A 785 -24.71 19.83 -12.90
C GLU A 785 -23.89 18.68 -12.30
N VAL A 786 -23.00 18.06 -13.07
CA VAL A 786 -22.09 16.99 -12.60
C VAL A 786 -21.06 17.53 -11.62
N GLN A 787 -20.48 18.70 -11.89
CA GLN A 787 -19.57 19.34 -10.95
C GLN A 787 -20.27 19.61 -9.60
N SER A 788 -21.48 20.19 -9.64
CA SER A 788 -22.26 20.45 -8.43
C SER A 788 -22.63 19.18 -7.67
N ALA A 789 -22.93 18.09 -8.39
CA ALA A 789 -23.21 16.79 -7.78
C ALA A 789 -22.01 16.23 -7.01
N ILE A 790 -20.80 16.34 -7.59
CA ILE A 790 -19.55 15.93 -6.95
C ILE A 790 -19.26 16.77 -5.71
N GLU A 791 -19.37 18.10 -5.79
CA GLU A 791 -19.13 18.99 -4.65
C GLU A 791 -20.09 18.72 -3.48
N ARG A 792 -21.37 18.47 -3.78
CA ARG A 792 -22.38 18.11 -2.76
C ARG A 792 -22.10 16.74 -2.14
N ALA A 793 -21.68 15.78 -2.96
CA ALA A 793 -21.31 14.47 -2.46
C ALA A 793 -20.03 14.50 -1.62
N ALA A 794 -19.04 15.32 -1.96
CA ALA A 794 -17.88 15.59 -1.12
C ALA A 794 -18.26 16.17 0.25
N GLY A 795 -19.38 16.89 0.32
CA GLY A 795 -19.99 17.35 1.58
C GLY A 795 -20.80 16.29 2.35
N GLY A 796 -20.83 15.03 1.90
CA GLY A 796 -21.53 13.92 2.54
C GLY A 796 -22.95 13.65 2.01
N GLU A 797 -23.40 14.34 0.97
CA GLU A 797 -24.74 14.15 0.41
C GLU A 797 -24.78 13.04 -0.66
N PHE A 798 -25.72 12.11 -0.58
CA PHE A 798 -26.01 11.23 -1.71
C PHE A 798 -26.79 11.98 -2.79
N VAL A 799 -26.24 12.04 -4.01
CA VAL A 799 -26.85 12.74 -5.15
C VAL A 799 -27.21 11.71 -6.22
N ARG A 800 -28.46 11.73 -6.71
CA ARG A 800 -28.92 10.90 -7.83
C ARG A 800 -29.91 11.67 -8.69
N TYR A 801 -29.70 11.66 -9.99
CA TYR A 801 -30.55 12.33 -10.97
C TYR A 801 -30.34 11.73 -12.37
N GLU A 802 -31.29 11.96 -13.25
CA GLU A 802 -31.18 11.56 -14.65
C GLU A 802 -30.41 12.64 -15.41
N THR A 803 -29.42 12.25 -16.22
CA THR A 803 -28.66 13.17 -17.05
C THR A 803 -28.28 12.55 -18.39
N GLU A 804 -27.82 13.37 -19.33
CA GLU A 804 -27.37 12.91 -20.63
C GLU A 804 -25.84 12.73 -20.63
N VAL A 805 -25.38 11.65 -21.25
CA VAL A 805 -23.97 11.34 -21.40
C VAL A 805 -23.64 11.09 -22.86
N ARG A 806 -22.43 11.46 -23.29
CA ARG A 806 -21.95 11.19 -24.64
C ARG A 806 -21.18 9.88 -24.70
N GLY A 807 -21.77 8.87 -25.35
CA GLY A 807 -21.12 7.59 -25.69
C GLY A 807 -20.54 7.57 -27.11
N GLY A 808 -20.03 6.41 -27.53
CA GLY A 808 -19.47 6.19 -28.87
C GLY A 808 -20.49 6.36 -30.00
N ASP A 809 -21.73 5.91 -29.77
CA ASP A 809 -22.83 5.91 -30.75
C ASP A 809 -23.77 7.13 -30.66
N GLY A 810 -23.49 8.08 -29.75
CA GLY A 810 -24.29 9.30 -29.59
C GLY A 810 -24.58 9.67 -28.14
N LEU A 811 -25.67 10.42 -27.92
CA LEU A 811 -26.14 10.77 -26.57
C LEU A 811 -27.04 9.66 -26.02
N ALA A 812 -26.77 9.25 -24.78
CA ALA A 812 -27.62 8.35 -24.01
C ALA A 812 -28.12 9.04 -22.75
N THR A 813 -29.28 8.62 -22.26
CA THR A 813 -29.82 9.06 -20.98
C THR A 813 -29.43 8.07 -19.90
N ILE A 814 -28.72 8.53 -18.89
CA ILE A 814 -28.30 7.70 -17.75
C ILE A 814 -28.99 8.14 -16.46
N ASP A 815 -29.24 7.16 -15.60
CA ASP A 815 -29.50 7.39 -14.18
C ASP A 815 -28.15 7.48 -13.47
N PHE A 816 -27.74 8.70 -13.13
CA PHE A 816 -26.44 9.01 -12.58
C PHE A 816 -26.54 9.22 -11.07
N SER A 817 -25.60 8.64 -10.32
CA SER A 817 -25.52 8.86 -8.88
C SER A 817 -24.09 9.00 -8.39
N VAL A 818 -23.92 9.79 -7.34
CA VAL A 818 -22.66 10.05 -6.64
C VAL A 818 -22.88 9.75 -5.16
N LYS A 819 -22.12 8.80 -4.63
CA LYS A 819 -22.21 8.31 -3.25
C LYS A 819 -20.92 8.64 -2.49
N PRO A 820 -20.98 9.37 -1.37
CA PRO A 820 -19.81 9.54 -0.51
C PRO A 820 -19.49 8.28 0.28
N VAL A 821 -18.20 7.99 0.40
CA VAL A 821 -17.64 6.95 1.25
C VAL A 821 -16.89 7.63 2.40
N THR A 822 -17.44 7.52 3.60
CA THR A 822 -16.90 8.14 4.81
C THR A 822 -15.93 7.21 5.54
N ASN A 823 -14.92 7.78 6.19
CA ASN A 823 -14.04 7.07 7.11
C ASN A 823 -14.67 6.92 8.52
N GLU A 824 -13.93 6.35 9.47
CA GLU A 824 -14.37 6.18 10.87
C GLU A 824 -14.66 7.50 11.61
N ASP A 825 -14.12 8.62 11.13
CA ASP A 825 -14.30 9.97 11.68
C ASP A 825 -15.47 10.73 11.00
N GLU A 826 -16.28 10.06 10.18
CA GLU A 826 -17.37 10.61 9.36
C GLU A 826 -16.93 11.59 8.24
N ASP A 827 -15.62 11.74 7.99
CA ASP A 827 -15.09 12.53 6.88
C ASP A 827 -15.17 11.76 5.55
N VAL A 828 -15.58 12.44 4.48
CA VAL A 828 -15.66 11.84 3.13
C VAL A 828 -14.26 11.57 2.60
N SER A 829 -13.94 10.30 2.39
CA SER A 829 -12.64 9.83 1.93
C SER A 829 -12.57 9.57 0.43
N LEU A 830 -13.68 9.16 -0.18
CA LEU A 830 -13.84 8.82 -1.59
C LEU A 830 -15.28 9.09 -2.04
N LEU A 831 -15.47 9.22 -3.35
CA LEU A 831 -16.79 9.25 -3.99
C LEU A 831 -16.91 8.05 -4.95
N VAL A 832 -18.05 7.36 -4.90
CA VAL A 832 -18.41 6.34 -5.88
C VAL A 832 -19.41 6.95 -6.84
N VAL A 833 -19.07 6.97 -8.13
CA VAL A 833 -19.98 7.36 -9.20
C VAL A 833 -20.53 6.12 -9.88
N GLU A 834 -21.84 6.09 -10.06
CA GLU A 834 -22.55 5.02 -10.77
C GLU A 834 -23.42 5.65 -11.86
N GLY A 835 -23.40 5.07 -13.06
CA GLY A 835 -24.26 5.43 -14.17
C GLY A 835 -24.89 4.20 -14.79
N ARG A 836 -26.20 4.21 -15.00
CA ARG A 836 -26.92 3.16 -15.73
C ARG A 836 -27.60 3.76 -16.95
N ASP A 837 -27.39 3.19 -18.12
CA ASP A 837 -28.14 3.56 -19.32
C ASP A 837 -29.62 3.17 -19.17
N ILE A 838 -30.50 4.16 -19.23
CA ILE A 838 -31.95 4.01 -19.13
C ILE A 838 -32.67 4.46 -20.40
N THR A 839 -31.93 4.67 -21.50
CA THR A 839 -32.45 5.24 -22.76
C THR A 839 -33.66 4.47 -23.28
N ASP A 840 -33.56 3.14 -23.36
CA ASP A 840 -34.65 2.30 -23.86
C ASP A 840 -35.82 2.19 -22.88
N GLN A 841 -35.54 2.24 -21.57
CA GLN A 841 -36.59 2.24 -20.55
C GLN A 841 -37.39 3.55 -20.56
N GLN A 842 -36.72 4.69 -20.79
CA GLN A 842 -37.36 6.00 -20.91
C GLN A 842 -38.23 6.10 -22.16
N ARG A 843 -37.73 5.66 -23.32
CA ARG A 843 -38.49 5.64 -24.59
C ARG A 843 -39.80 4.83 -24.43
N ARG A 844 -39.71 3.64 -23.84
CA ARG A 844 -40.88 2.79 -23.53
C ARG A 844 -41.86 3.47 -22.56
N SER A 845 -41.35 4.02 -21.46
CA SER A 845 -42.17 4.71 -20.45
C SER A 845 -42.89 5.93 -21.01
N ARG A 846 -42.30 6.62 -21.99
CA ARG A 846 -42.90 7.75 -22.70
C ARG A 846 -44.06 7.28 -23.59
N HIS A 847 -43.85 6.24 -24.41
CA HIS A 847 -44.89 5.65 -25.26
C HIS A 847 -46.12 5.16 -24.47
N LEU A 848 -45.91 4.49 -23.35
CA LEU A 848 -47.02 4.02 -22.49
C LEU A 848 -47.82 5.19 -21.87
N ARG A 849 -47.13 6.27 -21.47
CA ARG A 849 -47.78 7.45 -20.86
C ARG A 849 -48.69 8.17 -21.86
N VAL A 850 -48.23 8.32 -23.11
CA VAL A 850 -48.98 8.89 -24.22
C VAL A 850 -50.24 8.05 -24.48
N MET A 851 -50.08 6.72 -24.60
CA MET A 851 -51.19 5.79 -24.85
C MET A 851 -52.26 5.83 -23.75
N GLN A 852 -51.84 5.84 -22.47
CA GLN A 852 -52.77 5.98 -21.33
C GLN A 852 -53.54 7.30 -21.35
N ARG A 853 -52.89 8.41 -21.74
CA ARG A 853 -53.52 9.73 -21.84
C ARG A 853 -54.57 9.78 -22.96
N VAL A 854 -54.23 9.30 -24.15
CA VAL A 854 -55.13 9.23 -25.31
C VAL A 854 -56.37 8.40 -25.00
N MET A 855 -56.17 7.22 -24.40
CA MET A 855 -57.27 6.30 -24.08
C MET A 855 -58.22 6.87 -23.05
N ARG A 856 -57.68 7.44 -21.97
CA ARG A 856 -58.49 8.10 -20.94
C ARG A 856 -59.33 9.24 -21.54
N HIS A 857 -58.78 9.99 -22.50
CA HIS A 857 -59.51 11.04 -23.19
C HIS A 857 -60.62 10.47 -24.09
N ASN A 858 -60.30 9.49 -24.95
CA ASN A 858 -61.24 8.88 -25.88
C ASN A 858 -62.40 8.17 -25.17
N MET A 859 -62.10 7.35 -24.16
CA MET A 859 -63.13 6.67 -23.35
C MET A 859 -64.05 7.69 -22.66
N ARG A 860 -63.51 8.79 -22.13
CA ARG A 860 -64.32 9.82 -21.46
C ARG A 860 -65.27 10.53 -22.43
N ASN A 861 -64.81 10.83 -23.64
CA ASN A 861 -65.63 11.47 -24.67
C ASN A 861 -66.73 10.52 -25.18
N ASP A 862 -66.37 9.27 -25.46
CA ASP A 862 -67.33 8.28 -25.97
C ASP A 862 -68.33 7.85 -24.88
N LEU A 863 -67.94 7.77 -23.59
CA LEU A 863 -68.89 7.64 -22.47
C LEU A 863 -69.90 8.79 -22.42
N GLY A 864 -69.46 10.01 -22.70
CA GLY A 864 -70.33 11.17 -22.80
C GLY A 864 -71.36 11.03 -23.92
N LYS A 865 -70.93 10.55 -25.09
CA LYS A 865 -71.83 10.28 -26.24
C LYS A 865 -72.81 9.16 -25.94
N VAL A 866 -72.35 8.01 -25.42
CA VAL A 866 -73.21 6.87 -25.05
C VAL A 866 -74.26 7.34 -24.05
N ARG A 867 -73.87 8.08 -23.01
CA ARG A 867 -74.81 8.62 -22.04
C ARG A 867 -75.85 9.54 -22.70
N GLY A 868 -75.40 10.48 -23.53
CA GLY A 868 -76.31 11.40 -24.25
C GLY A 868 -77.30 10.66 -25.16
N TRP A 869 -76.83 9.67 -25.93
CA TRP A 869 -77.69 8.86 -26.78
C TRP A 869 -78.66 7.99 -25.97
N THR A 870 -78.22 7.38 -24.87
CA THR A 870 -79.12 6.59 -24.00
C THR A 870 -80.18 7.45 -23.30
N GLU A 871 -79.87 8.71 -22.96
CA GLU A 871 -80.83 9.68 -22.42
C GLU A 871 -81.85 10.06 -23.50
N LEU A 872 -81.41 10.40 -24.73
CA LEU A 872 -82.30 10.67 -25.87
C LEU A 872 -83.21 9.48 -26.20
N MET A 873 -82.67 8.25 -26.18
CA MET A 873 -83.43 7.02 -26.41
C MET A 873 -84.50 6.75 -25.34
N SER A 874 -84.30 7.25 -24.13
CA SER A 874 -85.27 7.11 -23.03
C SER A 874 -86.47 8.05 -23.18
N GLU A 875 -86.27 9.18 -23.87
CA GLU A 875 -87.29 10.19 -24.15
C GLU A 875 -87.92 10.01 -25.54
N GLU A 876 -87.26 9.27 -26.44
CA GLU A 876 -87.73 9.01 -27.80
C GLU A 876 -88.99 8.13 -27.78
N SER A 877 -90.01 8.56 -28.51
CA SER A 877 -91.31 7.88 -28.62
C SER A 877 -91.38 7.00 -29.85
N ASP A 878 -90.66 7.35 -30.92
CA ASP A 878 -90.58 6.56 -32.14
C ASP A 878 -89.73 5.29 -31.92
N ALA A 879 -90.12 4.18 -32.57
CA ALA A 879 -89.42 2.91 -32.45
C ALA A 879 -88.31 2.73 -33.51
N GLU A 880 -88.48 3.31 -34.69
CA GLU A 880 -87.45 3.30 -35.75
C GLU A 880 -86.31 4.25 -35.38
N GLU A 881 -86.63 5.46 -34.93
CA GLU A 881 -85.63 6.47 -34.56
C GLU A 881 -84.81 6.03 -33.33
N ARG A 882 -85.45 5.34 -32.37
CA ARG A 882 -84.78 4.72 -31.23
C ARG A 882 -83.92 3.51 -31.61
N ALA A 883 -84.32 2.74 -32.63
CA ALA A 883 -83.50 1.64 -33.15
C ALA A 883 -82.25 2.15 -33.87
N GLU A 884 -82.35 3.30 -34.56
CA GLU A 884 -81.21 3.99 -35.18
C GLU A 884 -80.24 4.56 -34.13
N GLN A 885 -80.77 5.15 -33.06
CA GLN A 885 -79.96 5.57 -31.90
C GLN A 885 -79.29 4.37 -31.19
N PHE A 886 -79.99 3.23 -31.07
CA PHE A 886 -79.41 2.00 -30.52
C PHE A 886 -78.22 1.51 -31.37
N LYS A 887 -78.37 1.47 -32.70
CA LYS A 887 -77.27 1.14 -33.62
C LYS A 887 -76.08 2.10 -33.47
N THR A 888 -76.35 3.38 -33.20
CA THR A 888 -75.29 4.36 -32.96
C THR A 888 -74.52 4.04 -31.67
N VAL A 889 -75.21 3.67 -30.59
CA VAL A 889 -74.56 3.24 -29.34
C VAL A 889 -73.77 1.93 -29.56
N GLU A 890 -74.35 0.96 -30.27
CA GLU A 890 -73.68 -0.30 -30.63
C GLU A 890 -72.37 -0.03 -31.39
N SER A 891 -72.39 0.87 -32.39
CA SER A 891 -71.17 1.24 -33.12
C SER A 891 -70.08 1.90 -32.25
N ILE A 892 -70.47 2.61 -31.17
CA ILE A 892 -69.50 3.18 -30.22
C ILE A 892 -68.88 2.08 -29.35
N LEU A 893 -69.66 1.06 -28.98
CA LEU A 893 -69.16 -0.09 -28.19
C LEU A 893 -68.25 -0.98 -29.05
N ASP A 894 -68.62 -1.28 -30.29
CA ASP A 894 -67.79 -2.04 -31.23
C ASP A 894 -66.42 -1.34 -31.46
N LYS A 895 -66.45 -0.01 -31.55
CA LYS A 895 -65.23 0.80 -31.65
C LYS A 895 -64.33 0.67 -30.42
N TRP A 896 -64.88 0.49 -29.22
CA TRP A 896 -64.08 0.27 -28.01
C TRP A 896 -63.45 -1.10 -27.95
N ASP A 897 -64.14 -2.13 -28.42
CA ASP A 897 -63.58 -3.48 -28.53
C ASP A 897 -62.38 -3.45 -29.48
N SER A 898 -62.52 -2.83 -30.66
CA SER A 898 -61.41 -2.62 -31.61
C SER A 898 -60.24 -1.83 -31.01
N MET A 899 -60.52 -0.74 -30.29
CA MET A 899 -59.45 0.03 -29.60
C MET A 899 -58.69 -0.81 -28.56
N THR A 900 -59.38 -1.73 -27.88
CA THR A 900 -58.77 -2.60 -26.87
C THR A 900 -57.90 -3.68 -27.51
N GLU A 901 -58.28 -4.19 -28.68
CA GLU A 901 -57.46 -5.10 -29.48
C GLU A 901 -56.19 -4.42 -30.00
N LYS A 902 -56.31 -3.21 -30.61
CA LYS A 902 -55.14 -2.44 -31.06
C LYS A 902 -54.18 -2.10 -29.92
N MET A 903 -54.71 -1.87 -28.71
CA MET A 903 -53.90 -1.66 -27.51
C MET A 903 -53.04 -2.89 -27.15
N LYS A 904 -53.62 -4.08 -27.28
CA LYS A 904 -52.93 -5.34 -27.03
C LYS A 904 -51.82 -5.57 -28.04
N GLU A 905 -52.06 -5.21 -29.31
CA GLU A 905 -51.08 -5.30 -30.38
C GLU A 905 -49.90 -4.35 -30.20
N ILE A 906 -50.17 -3.08 -29.85
CA ILE A 906 -49.12 -2.11 -29.53
C ILE A 906 -48.28 -2.59 -28.35
N THR A 907 -48.92 -3.12 -27.30
CA THR A 907 -48.20 -3.63 -26.12
C THR A 907 -47.31 -4.84 -26.48
N GLN A 908 -47.69 -5.64 -27.48
CA GLN A 908 -46.84 -6.72 -28.00
C GLN A 908 -45.65 -6.19 -28.80
N VAL A 909 -45.83 -5.12 -29.58
CA VAL A 909 -44.72 -4.47 -30.33
C VAL A 909 -43.73 -3.81 -29.36
N LEU A 910 -44.19 -3.30 -28.22
CA LEU A 910 -43.36 -2.66 -27.19
C LEU A 910 -42.59 -3.64 -26.28
N LYS A 911 -42.83 -4.95 -26.39
CA LYS A 911 -42.10 -5.98 -25.62
C LYS A 911 -40.95 -6.52 -26.46
N PRO A 912 -39.68 -6.40 -26.03
CA PRO A 912 -38.58 -7.09 -26.69
C PRO A 912 -38.68 -8.60 -26.40
N GLU A 913 -38.47 -9.42 -27.42
CA GLU A 913 -37.82 -10.72 -27.24
C GLU A 913 -36.30 -10.46 -27.37
N ASP A 914 -35.49 -11.10 -26.55
CA ASP A 914 -34.05 -10.88 -26.46
C ASP A 914 -33.33 -11.09 -27.80
N GLY A 915 -32.50 -10.11 -28.19
CA GLY A 915 -31.59 -10.21 -29.35
C GLY A 915 -32.22 -9.87 -30.71
N GLU A 916 -31.39 -9.33 -31.61
CA GLU A 916 -31.63 -9.01 -33.04
C GLU A 916 -33.09 -9.08 -33.53
N LEU A 917 -33.66 -7.94 -33.96
CA LEU A 917 -34.98 -7.88 -34.61
C LEU A 917 -35.08 -8.97 -35.67
N ALA A 918 -35.87 -10.02 -35.41
CA ALA A 918 -35.97 -11.17 -36.30
C ALA A 918 -36.31 -10.67 -37.72
N MET A 919 -35.41 -10.93 -38.67
CA MET A 919 -35.50 -10.42 -40.03
C MET A 919 -36.30 -11.37 -40.92
N THR A 920 -37.03 -10.80 -41.87
CA THR A 920 -37.74 -11.53 -42.90
C THR A 920 -37.53 -10.89 -44.27
N ALA A 921 -37.62 -11.71 -45.31
CA ALA A 921 -37.63 -11.25 -46.68
C ALA A 921 -38.89 -10.38 -46.95
N SER A 922 -38.68 -9.14 -47.42
CA SER A 922 -39.77 -8.17 -47.68
C SER A 922 -40.80 -8.65 -48.72
N GLY A 923 -40.35 -9.33 -49.79
CA GLY A 923 -41.23 -9.86 -50.84
C GLY A 923 -42.26 -10.87 -50.33
N PRO A 924 -41.84 -11.99 -49.71
CA PRO A 924 -42.75 -12.97 -49.11
C PRO A 924 -43.67 -12.37 -48.04
N LEU A 925 -43.16 -11.44 -47.23
CA LEU A 925 -43.95 -10.74 -46.21
C LEU A 925 -45.16 -10.01 -46.84
N ILE A 926 -44.91 -9.28 -47.92
CA ILE A 926 -45.94 -8.47 -48.59
C ILE A 926 -46.92 -9.35 -49.35
N GLU A 927 -46.46 -10.41 -50.01
CA GLU A 927 -47.38 -11.32 -50.72
C GLU A 927 -48.28 -12.09 -49.74
N ASP A 928 -47.76 -12.47 -48.56
CA ASP A 928 -48.55 -13.07 -47.49
C ASP A 928 -49.65 -12.12 -46.98
N ILE A 929 -49.31 -10.83 -46.77
CA ILE A 929 -50.29 -9.80 -46.36
C ILE A 929 -51.32 -9.59 -47.46
N ALA A 930 -50.88 -9.39 -48.70
CA ALA A 930 -51.78 -9.17 -49.83
C ALA A 930 -52.73 -10.35 -50.05
N THR A 931 -52.25 -11.58 -49.88
CA THR A 931 -53.08 -12.79 -49.96
C THR A 931 -54.15 -12.80 -48.87
N GLN A 932 -53.77 -12.53 -47.63
CA GLN A 932 -54.71 -12.47 -46.50
C GLN A 932 -55.82 -11.43 -46.75
N ILE A 933 -55.45 -10.23 -47.20
CA ILE A 933 -56.41 -9.15 -47.47
C ILE A 933 -57.32 -9.48 -48.67
N ARG A 934 -56.79 -10.10 -49.74
CA ARG A 934 -57.61 -10.54 -50.89
C ARG A 934 -58.65 -11.59 -50.49
N GLU A 935 -58.36 -12.43 -49.50
CA GLU A 935 -59.31 -13.42 -48.98
C GLU A 935 -60.42 -12.78 -48.14
N GLU A 936 -60.07 -11.78 -47.33
CA GLU A 936 -61.00 -11.09 -46.42
C GLU A 936 -61.87 -10.06 -47.15
N TYR A 937 -61.28 -9.28 -48.07
CA TYR A 937 -61.92 -8.19 -48.80
C TYR A 937 -62.05 -8.51 -50.29
N THR A 938 -62.93 -9.47 -50.61
CA THR A 938 -63.12 -9.98 -51.99
C THR A 938 -63.52 -8.96 -53.06
N ALA A 939 -63.96 -7.75 -52.66
CA ALA A 939 -64.35 -6.67 -53.57
C ALA A 939 -63.20 -5.69 -53.89
N ALA A 940 -62.12 -5.71 -53.10
CA ALA A 940 -60.95 -4.85 -53.28
C ALA A 940 -59.89 -5.51 -54.18
N THR A 941 -59.09 -4.69 -54.86
CA THR A 941 -57.99 -5.15 -55.71
C THR A 941 -56.66 -4.78 -55.06
N VAL A 942 -55.91 -5.78 -54.58
CA VAL A 942 -54.57 -5.55 -54.00
C VAL A 942 -53.49 -6.01 -54.98
N LEU A 943 -52.71 -5.07 -55.50
CA LEU A 943 -51.60 -5.28 -56.42
C LEU A 943 -50.27 -5.25 -55.66
N THR A 944 -49.35 -6.14 -56.00
CA THR A 944 -48.01 -6.21 -55.42
C THR A 944 -46.99 -6.06 -56.56
N ASP A 945 -46.09 -5.07 -56.46
CA ASP A 945 -44.99 -4.86 -57.43
C ASP A 945 -43.63 -4.96 -56.73
N GLY A 946 -42.68 -5.64 -57.36
CA GLY A 946 -41.35 -5.92 -56.79
C GLY A 946 -41.23 -7.19 -55.91
N ALA A 947 -42.30 -7.99 -55.76
CA ALA A 947 -42.31 -9.19 -54.90
C ALA A 947 -41.49 -10.41 -55.42
N ASP A 948 -41.17 -10.44 -56.73
CA ASP A 948 -40.62 -11.62 -57.41
C ASP A 948 -39.08 -11.61 -57.65
N GLY A 949 -38.35 -10.58 -57.21
CA GLY A 949 -37.00 -10.27 -57.73
C GLY A 949 -35.79 -10.49 -56.82
N GLU A 950 -35.73 -9.81 -55.67
CA GLU A 950 -34.61 -9.83 -54.72
C GLU A 950 -35.14 -9.29 -53.39
N SER A 951 -35.22 -10.13 -52.35
CA SER A 951 -35.84 -9.73 -51.08
C SER A 951 -34.80 -9.13 -50.15
N VAL A 952 -34.93 -7.83 -49.85
CA VAL A 952 -34.16 -7.21 -48.78
C VAL A 952 -34.73 -7.63 -47.43
N GLN A 953 -33.85 -7.80 -46.45
CA GLN A 953 -34.24 -8.15 -45.08
C GLN A 953 -34.89 -6.95 -44.40
N VAL A 954 -36.08 -7.15 -43.85
CA VAL A 954 -36.80 -6.17 -43.04
C VAL A 954 -37.23 -6.82 -41.72
N PRO A 955 -37.36 -6.05 -40.63
CA PRO A 955 -37.83 -6.61 -39.36
C PRO A 955 -39.21 -7.25 -39.49
N THR A 956 -39.43 -8.41 -38.89
CA THR A 956 -40.74 -9.12 -38.88
C THR A 956 -41.89 -8.27 -38.35
N THR A 957 -41.61 -7.29 -37.49
CA THR A 957 -42.57 -6.31 -36.99
C THR A 957 -43.21 -5.46 -38.11
N PHE A 958 -42.54 -5.32 -39.27
CA PHE A 958 -43.09 -4.62 -40.44
C PHE A 958 -44.36 -5.27 -40.98
N ARG A 959 -44.58 -6.56 -40.71
CA ARG A 959 -45.85 -7.22 -41.07
C ARG A 959 -47.05 -6.42 -40.56
N LYS A 960 -46.96 -5.96 -39.31
CA LYS A 960 -48.04 -5.21 -38.64
C LYS A 960 -48.21 -3.82 -39.23
N ALA A 961 -47.10 -3.13 -39.53
CA ALA A 961 -47.15 -1.79 -40.13
C ALA A 961 -47.78 -1.81 -41.53
N VAL A 962 -47.37 -2.75 -42.38
CA VAL A 962 -47.89 -2.86 -43.76
C VAL A 962 -49.34 -3.37 -43.76
N SER A 963 -49.69 -4.37 -42.95
CA SER A 963 -51.08 -4.85 -42.83
C SER A 963 -52.02 -3.72 -42.43
N GLU A 964 -51.65 -2.93 -41.42
CA GLU A 964 -52.46 -1.83 -40.93
C GLU A 964 -52.67 -0.74 -42.00
N LEU A 965 -51.67 -0.43 -42.83
CA LEU A 965 -51.85 0.53 -43.94
C LEU A 965 -52.77 -0.02 -45.03
N VAL A 966 -52.59 -1.29 -45.41
CA VAL A 966 -53.40 -1.93 -46.45
C VAL A 966 -54.85 -2.11 -45.99
N GLU A 967 -55.09 -2.53 -44.74
CA GLU A 967 -56.43 -2.62 -44.14
C GLU A 967 -57.12 -1.26 -44.12
N ASN A 968 -56.41 -0.22 -43.65
CA ASN A 968 -56.95 1.13 -43.62
C ASN A 968 -57.35 1.60 -45.02
N ALA A 969 -56.55 1.32 -46.05
CA ALA A 969 -56.84 1.69 -47.43
C ALA A 969 -58.08 0.96 -47.99
N VAL A 970 -58.23 -0.34 -47.70
CA VAL A 970 -59.36 -1.14 -48.19
C VAL A 970 -60.67 -0.81 -47.45
N GLU A 971 -60.61 -0.49 -46.16
CA GLU A 971 -61.81 -0.12 -45.38
C GLU A 971 -62.47 1.18 -45.83
N VAL A 972 -61.74 2.10 -46.48
CA VAL A 972 -62.31 3.39 -46.91
C VAL A 972 -63.32 3.20 -48.06
N LYS A 973 -63.11 2.18 -48.90
CA LYS A 973 -63.88 1.96 -50.13
C LYS A 973 -63.92 0.47 -50.48
N GLU A 974 -65.11 -0.13 -50.53
CA GLU A 974 -65.30 -1.57 -50.81
C GLU A 974 -64.63 -2.07 -52.11
N THR A 975 -64.48 -1.20 -53.12
CA THR A 975 -63.81 -1.52 -54.39
C THR A 975 -62.46 -0.80 -54.53
N ALA A 976 -61.76 -0.55 -53.42
CA ALA A 976 -60.46 0.11 -53.42
C ALA A 976 -59.45 -0.69 -54.26
N THR A 977 -58.60 0.04 -54.98
CA THR A 977 -57.37 -0.52 -55.55
C THR A 977 -56.21 -0.08 -54.67
N VAL A 978 -55.48 -1.04 -54.11
CA VAL A 978 -54.31 -0.80 -53.26
C VAL A 978 -53.08 -1.40 -53.92
N GLU A 979 -52.04 -0.60 -54.10
CA GLU A 979 -50.77 -1.02 -54.67
C GLU A 979 -49.69 -1.00 -53.58
N VAL A 980 -48.99 -2.12 -53.40
CA VAL A 980 -47.87 -2.25 -52.46
C VAL A 980 -46.61 -2.49 -53.25
N THR A 981 -45.65 -1.57 -53.14
CA THR A 981 -44.41 -1.57 -53.92
C THR A 981 -43.21 -1.63 -52.99
N VAL A 982 -42.21 -2.45 -53.34
CA VAL A 982 -40.91 -2.48 -52.65
C VAL A 982 -39.82 -1.99 -53.58
N CYS A 983 -39.08 -0.99 -53.12
CA CYS A 983 -37.86 -0.50 -53.76
C CYS A 983 -36.70 -0.61 -52.76
N SER A 984 -35.49 -0.88 -53.26
CA SER A 984 -34.30 -0.87 -52.43
C SER A 984 -33.12 -0.24 -53.18
N ASP A 985 -32.40 0.61 -52.47
CA ASP A 985 -31.12 1.18 -52.88
C ASP A 985 -30.01 0.63 -51.96
N ASP A 986 -28.73 1.00 -52.19
CA ASP A 986 -27.57 0.47 -51.45
C ASP A 986 -27.63 0.71 -49.91
N ASP A 987 -28.38 1.72 -49.47
CA ASP A 987 -28.45 2.16 -48.06
C ASP A 987 -29.88 2.04 -47.45
N TRP A 988 -30.93 1.88 -48.25
CA TRP A 988 -32.33 1.97 -47.79
C TRP A 988 -33.28 1.01 -48.52
N VAL A 989 -34.24 0.47 -47.77
CA VAL A 989 -35.45 -0.19 -48.28
C VAL A 989 -36.64 0.75 -48.12
N GLU A 990 -37.42 0.93 -49.18
CA GLU A 990 -38.66 1.70 -49.18
C GLU A 990 -39.83 0.78 -49.53
N ILE A 991 -40.83 0.73 -48.66
CA ILE A 991 -42.12 0.05 -48.91
C ILE A 991 -43.18 1.14 -49.06
N SER A 992 -43.81 1.22 -50.22
CA SER A 992 -44.90 2.17 -50.50
C SER A 992 -46.24 1.44 -50.52
N VAL A 993 -47.25 2.02 -49.88
CA VAL A 993 -48.65 1.58 -49.93
C VAL A 993 -49.48 2.72 -50.50
N ALA A 994 -50.04 2.53 -51.70
CA ALA A 994 -50.84 3.53 -52.41
C ALA A 994 -52.30 3.06 -52.60
N ASP A 995 -53.28 3.94 -52.38
CA ASP A 995 -54.71 3.64 -52.51
C ASP A 995 -55.44 4.62 -53.46
N ASP A 996 -56.57 4.19 -54.05
CA ASP A 996 -57.43 5.01 -54.94
C ASP A 996 -58.68 5.61 -54.24
N GLY A 997 -58.59 5.80 -52.92
CA GLY A 997 -59.60 6.33 -52.04
C GLY A 997 -59.63 7.87 -51.95
N PRO A 998 -60.48 8.44 -51.07
CA PRO A 998 -60.72 9.88 -50.97
C PRO A 998 -59.56 10.73 -50.40
N GLY A 999 -58.36 10.17 -50.24
CA GLY A 999 -57.20 10.83 -49.64
C GLY A 999 -57.27 10.89 -48.11
N MET A 1000 -56.14 10.59 -47.45
CA MET A 1000 -55.97 10.72 -46.01
C MET A 1000 -56.08 12.19 -45.54
N PRO A 1001 -56.84 12.49 -44.47
CA PRO A 1001 -56.89 13.83 -43.88
C PRO A 1001 -55.50 14.32 -43.46
N GLU A 1002 -55.22 15.62 -43.64
CA GLU A 1002 -53.93 16.27 -43.29
C GLU A 1002 -53.49 15.97 -41.85
N MET A 1003 -54.44 15.96 -40.90
CA MET A 1003 -54.17 15.65 -39.49
C MET A 1003 -53.77 14.18 -39.25
N GLU A 1004 -54.21 13.24 -40.09
CA GLU A 1004 -53.81 11.82 -39.99
C GLU A 1004 -52.44 11.59 -40.64
N ALA A 1005 -52.14 12.31 -41.73
CA ALA A 1005 -50.81 12.33 -42.35
C ALA A 1005 -49.74 12.93 -41.41
N ASP A 1006 -50.06 14.02 -40.70
CA ASP A 1006 -49.17 14.64 -39.72
C ASP A 1006 -48.78 13.69 -38.58
N VAL A 1007 -49.66 12.76 -38.18
CA VAL A 1007 -49.35 11.76 -37.14
C VAL A 1007 -48.30 10.76 -37.64
N LEU A 1008 -48.34 10.39 -38.93
CA LEU A 1008 -47.34 9.53 -39.55
C LEU A 1008 -45.99 10.23 -39.69
N GLU A 1009 -45.97 11.54 -40.00
CA GLU A 1009 -44.75 12.30 -40.33
C GLU A 1009 -44.09 13.05 -39.16
N SER A 1010 -44.87 13.73 -38.31
CA SER A 1010 -44.35 14.53 -37.17
C SER A 1010 -44.28 13.75 -35.85
N GLY A 1011 -45.23 12.84 -35.60
CA GLY A 1011 -45.34 12.11 -34.34
C GLY A 1011 -45.75 12.99 -33.16
N GLU A 1012 -46.10 14.25 -33.41
CA GLU A 1012 -46.60 15.18 -32.41
C GLU A 1012 -48.08 14.90 -32.10
N GLU A 1013 -48.45 15.03 -30.82
CA GLU A 1013 -49.80 14.76 -30.31
C GLU A 1013 -50.78 15.87 -30.74
N ASP A 1014 -51.88 15.52 -31.41
CA ASP A 1014 -53.08 16.37 -31.47
C ASP A 1014 -54.33 15.61 -30.97
N PRO A 1015 -55.34 16.27 -30.36
CA PRO A 1015 -56.50 15.61 -29.77
C PRO A 1015 -57.32 14.83 -30.80
N LEU A 1016 -57.14 13.51 -30.81
CA LEU A 1016 -57.80 12.58 -31.71
C LEU A 1016 -59.34 12.65 -31.65
N ASN A 1017 -59.95 12.77 -32.82
CA ASN A 1017 -61.29 12.26 -33.12
C ASN A 1017 -61.11 11.06 -34.06
N HIS A 1018 -61.28 9.84 -33.53
CA HIS A 1018 -61.43 8.53 -34.23
C HIS A 1018 -60.36 7.48 -33.87
N GLY A 1019 -60.76 6.21 -33.89
CA GLY A 1019 -59.94 5.06 -33.48
C GLY A 1019 -58.81 4.71 -34.46
N LYS A 1020 -58.81 5.30 -35.66
CA LYS A 1020 -57.82 5.08 -36.71
C LYS A 1020 -56.43 5.64 -36.39
N GLY A 1021 -56.35 6.73 -35.61
CA GLY A 1021 -55.08 7.35 -35.24
C GLY A 1021 -54.16 6.49 -34.35
N LEU A 1022 -54.69 5.47 -33.66
CA LEU A 1022 -53.86 4.56 -32.86
C LEU A 1022 -53.05 3.59 -33.75
N GLY A 1023 -53.63 3.16 -34.87
CA GLY A 1023 -52.98 2.28 -35.85
C GLY A 1023 -51.90 2.98 -36.64
N LEU A 1024 -52.16 4.20 -37.12
CA LEU A 1024 -51.16 5.04 -37.80
C LEU A 1024 -49.98 5.39 -36.88
N TRP A 1025 -50.25 5.64 -35.60
CA TRP A 1025 -49.18 5.83 -34.62
C TRP A 1025 -48.34 4.57 -34.40
N MET A 1026 -48.95 3.38 -34.42
CA MET A 1026 -48.23 2.09 -34.38
C MET A 1026 -47.33 1.90 -35.60
N VAL A 1027 -47.78 2.25 -36.81
CA VAL A 1027 -46.99 2.21 -38.04
C VAL A 1027 -45.72 3.05 -37.88
N ARG A 1028 -45.86 4.30 -37.44
CA ARG A 1028 -44.71 5.18 -37.18
C ARG A 1028 -43.74 4.58 -36.18
N MET A 1029 -44.24 4.09 -35.04
CA MET A 1029 -43.38 3.48 -34.01
C MET A 1029 -42.56 2.31 -34.54
N ILE A 1030 -43.18 1.39 -35.31
CA ILE A 1030 -42.49 0.22 -35.88
C ILE A 1030 -41.35 0.68 -36.79
N VAL A 1031 -41.58 1.70 -37.61
CA VAL A 1031 -40.58 2.22 -38.55
C VAL A 1031 -39.47 2.98 -37.83
N THR A 1032 -39.80 3.84 -36.87
CA THR A 1032 -38.80 4.59 -36.08
C THR A 1032 -37.94 3.66 -35.22
N GLN A 1033 -38.51 2.58 -34.68
CA GLN A 1033 -37.75 1.58 -33.92
C GLN A 1033 -36.73 0.84 -34.78
N ALA A 1034 -36.99 0.69 -36.09
CA ALA A 1034 -36.06 0.14 -37.07
C ALA A 1034 -35.10 1.20 -37.67
N GLY A 1035 -34.99 2.39 -37.06
CA GLY A 1035 -34.13 3.47 -37.56
C GLY A 1035 -34.62 4.15 -38.85
N GLY A 1036 -35.88 3.91 -39.23
CA GLY A 1036 -36.49 4.43 -40.45
C GLY A 1036 -37.36 5.67 -40.27
N ASN A 1037 -37.90 6.16 -41.38
CA ASN A 1037 -38.83 7.29 -41.44
C ASN A 1037 -40.10 6.95 -42.25
N VAL A 1038 -41.19 7.66 -41.96
CA VAL A 1038 -42.47 7.54 -42.65
C VAL A 1038 -42.81 8.85 -43.35
N LEU A 1039 -43.29 8.76 -44.58
CA LEU A 1039 -43.80 9.89 -45.38
C LEU A 1039 -45.22 9.56 -45.85
N ALA A 1040 -46.11 10.54 -45.82
CA ALA A 1040 -47.51 10.36 -46.23
C ALA A 1040 -47.91 11.46 -47.22
N GLU A 1041 -48.08 11.10 -48.48
CA GLU A 1041 -48.58 11.98 -49.53
C GLU A 1041 -50.05 11.71 -49.80
N SER A 1042 -50.91 12.68 -49.49
CA SER A 1042 -52.35 12.57 -49.70
C SER A 1042 -52.83 13.51 -50.78
N THR A 1043 -53.65 13.00 -51.71
CA THR A 1043 -54.31 13.77 -52.77
C THR A 1043 -55.81 13.47 -52.78
N THR A 1044 -56.59 14.26 -53.51
CA THR A 1044 -58.05 14.00 -53.66
C THR A 1044 -58.39 12.73 -54.45
N GLU A 1045 -57.38 12.08 -55.06
CA GLU A 1045 -57.54 10.87 -55.88
C GLU A 1045 -56.90 9.63 -55.22
N GLY A 1046 -56.30 9.75 -54.02
CA GLY A 1046 -55.64 8.65 -53.33
C GLY A 1046 -54.61 9.08 -52.28
N THR A 1047 -54.15 8.14 -51.47
CA THR A 1047 -53.04 8.32 -50.51
C THR A 1047 -51.88 7.42 -50.86
N GLU A 1048 -50.65 7.89 -50.73
CA GLU A 1048 -49.43 7.09 -50.77
C GLU A 1048 -48.67 7.25 -49.45
N VAL A 1049 -48.43 6.14 -48.75
CA VAL A 1049 -47.62 6.10 -47.52
C VAL A 1049 -46.34 5.32 -47.79
N ARG A 1050 -45.19 5.97 -47.59
CA ARG A 1050 -43.86 5.42 -47.82
C ARG A 1050 -43.14 5.17 -46.50
N LEU A 1051 -42.76 3.92 -46.26
CA LEU A 1051 -41.99 3.46 -45.12
C LEU A 1051 -40.56 3.22 -45.56
N ARG A 1052 -39.60 3.98 -45.01
CA ARG A 1052 -38.19 3.92 -45.43
C ARG A 1052 -37.30 3.48 -44.27
N VAL A 1053 -36.58 2.37 -44.40
CA VAL A 1053 -35.67 1.81 -43.38
C VAL A 1053 -34.27 1.52 -43.93
N PRO A 1054 -33.23 1.52 -43.08
CA PRO A 1054 -31.87 1.20 -43.52
C PRO A 1054 -31.78 -0.23 -44.09
N SER A 1055 -31.06 -0.42 -45.19
CA SER A 1055 -30.73 -1.76 -45.70
C SER A 1055 -29.44 -2.24 -45.02
N GLU A 1056 -29.51 -3.17 -44.08
CA GLU A 1056 -28.32 -3.71 -43.42
C GLU A 1056 -27.48 -4.55 -44.40
N GLN A 1057 -26.39 -3.97 -44.89
CA GLN A 1057 -25.11 -4.66 -45.07
C GLN A 1057 -24.07 -3.97 -44.21
N HIS A 1058 -24.05 -4.22 -42.89
CA HIS A 1058 -22.82 -4.11 -42.12
C HIS A 1058 -22.78 -5.08 -40.95
#